data_AF-A0A441XHK9-F1
#
_entry.id   AF-A0A441XHK9-F1
#
_cell.length_a   1.000
_cell.length_b   1.000
_cell.length_c   1.000
_cell.angle_alpha   90.00
_cell.angle_beta   90.00
_cell.angle_gamma   90.00
#
_symmetry.space_group_name_H-M   'P 1'
#
loop_
_entity.id
_entity.type
_entity.pdbx_description
1 polymer ?
#
loop_
_entity_poly.entity_id
_entity_poly.type
_entity_poly.pdbx_seq_one_letter_code
_entity_poly.pdbx_strand_id
1 'polypeptide(L)'
;MTVFYDSSRPDAFVGGAGSDAVSYSASSRGVIADLASGHAYKLLSILPLGDSITYGVIASSSDTESGGYRKFMLDQLAALNVKIDFVGSTSNGPASMGDRDHEGHRNWTLNQLNGIDNDVVAATKPDAVLLIAGTNDSSTDSVPTMLQDLRSLLLSLTSSDPALTVFVGSLPPVRVGQQSQARADRVDAYNDAMPGLISELVAQGHKIAFVDMRDLTPDDITAPPLDSGLHPTAGGYAKIAAHWIDALEQHLGLDGTGLGSDRDTLTSIENLTGSSFADQLGGNEGANVLDGLAGDDLLEGRGGSDQLIGGAGADTLVGGTGNDVYYVDNAGDKTIEATNGGVDETHASTNWTLAENVENLFLRSAANLAAKGNGLANTMVGNGAANTLEGLGGADRLDGRGGSDRLVGGLGADVLTGGTGNDSFVFAAGHGQDTITDFDLSGDDLLEISGYQRYSELRQVGSDTLVVFSDSDTVLLKSVTSASLSSSDFVWNDALDEPPPGSIVGDDGNNTLTGGSGADVIYGMGGSDILNGKAGADMHVGGAGDDVYHVDNTGDKTIEATDGGVDETHAYTNWTLADNVENLFLRSAANLAAKGNGLANTMVGNGAANTIEGLGGADRLDGRGGSDRLVGGLGTDILIGGTGNDSFVFAAGHGHDTITDFDLSGDDLLEISGYQNYSELRQVGSDTLVVFSDSDMLSLNGVLVASISNSDFLFV
;
A
#
# COMPACT_ATOMS: atom_id res chain seq x y z
N MET A 1 38.91 2.92 21.85
CA MET A 1 37.57 2.41 22.12
C MET A 1 37.51 1.99 23.58
N THR A 2 37.16 2.96 24.42
CA THR A 2 36.73 2.69 25.79
C THR A 2 35.22 2.49 25.74
N VAL A 3 34.73 1.37 26.28
CA VAL A 3 33.29 1.09 26.35
C VAL A 3 32.84 1.21 27.80
N PHE A 4 31.80 2.00 28.04
CA PHE A 4 31.19 2.17 29.35
C PHE A 4 29.83 1.48 29.40
N TYR A 5 29.52 0.82 30.52
CA TYR A 5 28.26 0.11 30.73
C TYR A 5 27.50 0.68 31.93
N ASP A 6 26.19 0.83 31.80
CA ASP A 6 25.26 1.37 32.82
C ASP A 6 25.14 0.51 34.10
N SER A 7 25.69 -0.71 34.13
CA SER A 7 25.46 -1.68 35.22
C SER A 7 25.92 -1.30 36.66
N SER A 8 26.50 -0.11 36.93
CA SER A 8 27.17 0.17 38.22
C SER A 8 27.13 1.60 38.79
N ARG A 9 26.09 2.42 38.53
CA ARG A 9 25.87 3.83 38.99
C ARG A 9 26.87 4.43 39.99
N PRO A 10 27.51 5.58 39.66
CA PRO A 10 26.78 6.80 39.29
C PRO A 10 27.22 7.49 37.98
N ASP A 11 26.26 7.65 37.06
CA ASP A 11 25.76 8.88 36.40
C ASP A 11 26.73 9.84 35.66
N ALA A 12 27.98 9.45 35.43
CA ALA A 12 28.91 10.23 34.59
C ALA A 12 29.86 9.35 33.76
N PHE A 13 29.65 9.35 32.45
CA PHE A 13 30.54 8.76 31.46
C PHE A 13 31.43 9.85 30.86
N VAL A 14 32.72 9.74 31.15
CA VAL A 14 33.73 10.69 30.65
C VAL A 14 34.69 9.93 29.76
N GLY A 15 34.58 10.14 28.46
CA GLY A 15 35.55 9.65 27.48
C GLY A 15 36.80 10.53 27.43
N GLY A 16 37.75 10.08 26.61
CA GLY A 16 39.06 10.70 26.42
C GLY A 16 39.26 11.13 24.96
N ALA A 17 40.42 10.80 24.40
CA ALA A 17 40.68 10.96 22.98
C ALA A 17 40.53 9.59 22.31
N GLY A 18 39.60 9.45 21.36
CA GLY A 18 39.38 8.18 20.66
C GLY A 18 37.95 8.02 20.12
N SER A 19 37.53 6.77 19.96
CA SER A 19 36.17 6.34 19.63
C SER A 19 35.52 5.76 20.89
N ASP A 20 35.27 6.59 21.89
CA ASP A 20 34.69 6.12 23.15
C ASP A 20 33.18 5.93 22.99
N ALA A 21 32.64 4.90 23.64
CA ALA A 21 31.27 4.44 23.44
C ALA A 21 30.59 4.18 24.78
N VAL A 22 29.35 4.61 24.92
CA VAL A 22 28.49 4.22 26.04
C VAL A 22 27.48 3.21 25.54
N SER A 23 27.35 2.09 26.27
CA SER A 23 26.44 1.00 25.92
C SER A 23 25.37 0.81 26.99
N TYR A 24 24.13 0.87 26.52
CA TYR A 24 22.90 0.61 27.26
C TYR A 24 22.34 -0.80 27.00
N SER A 25 23.13 -1.70 26.40
CA SER A 25 22.71 -3.05 26.02
C SER A 25 22.25 -3.93 27.19
N ALA A 26 22.63 -3.57 28.42
CA ALA A 26 22.18 -4.22 29.65
C ALA A 26 20.97 -3.53 30.30
N SER A 27 20.48 -2.42 29.72
CA SER A 27 19.29 -1.73 30.18
C SER A 27 18.09 -2.64 30.01
N SER A 28 17.20 -2.62 31.00
CA SER A 28 15.95 -3.36 30.98
C SER A 28 14.80 -2.56 30.32
N ARG A 29 15.11 -1.42 29.69
CA ARG A 29 14.18 -0.47 29.08
C ARG A 29 14.86 0.31 27.96
N GLY A 30 14.04 0.91 27.10
CA GLY A 30 14.48 1.90 26.10
C GLY A 30 15.18 3.09 26.75
N VAL A 31 16.13 3.67 26.03
CA VAL A 31 17.00 4.76 26.48
C VAL A 31 16.93 5.91 25.50
N ILE A 32 16.85 7.12 26.04
CA ILE A 32 17.08 8.36 25.29
C ILE A 32 18.49 8.81 25.62
N ALA A 33 19.42 8.67 24.68
CA ALA A 33 20.82 9.08 24.86
C ALA A 33 21.21 10.07 23.77
N ASP A 34 21.79 11.20 24.16
CA ASP A 34 22.07 12.30 23.24
C ASP A 34 23.44 12.93 23.52
N LEU A 35 24.36 12.74 22.57
CA LEU A 35 25.74 13.21 22.69
C LEU A 35 25.84 14.74 22.65
N ALA A 36 24.97 15.44 21.91
CA ALA A 36 25.03 16.90 21.85
C ALA A 36 24.55 17.58 23.13
N SER A 37 23.49 17.09 23.78
CA SER A 37 23.11 17.57 25.12
C SER A 37 24.03 17.03 26.22
N GLY A 38 24.75 15.94 25.95
CA GLY A 38 25.63 15.30 26.92
C GLY A 38 24.85 14.56 28.01
N HIS A 39 23.68 14.03 27.66
CA HIS A 39 22.78 13.40 28.62
C HIS A 39 22.17 12.12 28.07
N ALA A 40 21.93 11.17 28.98
CA ALA A 40 21.12 9.99 28.68
C ALA A 40 20.17 9.67 29.84
N TYR A 41 19.03 9.07 29.51
CA TYR A 41 17.92 8.81 30.41
C TYR A 41 17.26 7.49 30.07
N LYS A 42 16.80 6.77 31.09
CA LYS A 42 15.90 5.63 30.89
C LYS A 42 14.47 6.12 30.67
N LEU A 43 13.79 5.55 29.69
CA LEU A 43 12.40 5.89 29.41
C LEU A 43 11.51 5.41 30.57
N LEU A 44 10.73 6.31 31.16
CA LEU A 44 9.81 5.97 32.24
C LEU A 44 8.63 5.18 31.65
N SER A 45 8.57 3.89 31.97
CA SER A 45 7.50 3.03 31.47
C SER A 45 6.33 3.03 32.45
N ILE A 46 5.14 3.32 31.96
CA ILE A 46 3.94 3.50 32.75
C ILE A 46 2.88 2.54 32.24
N LEU A 47 2.22 1.81 33.13
CA LEU A 47 1.05 1.00 32.81
C LEU A 47 -0.22 1.73 33.26
N PRO A 48 -0.97 2.38 32.35
CA PRO A 48 -2.31 2.87 32.64
C PRO A 48 -3.24 1.66 32.81
N LEU A 49 -3.72 1.43 34.04
CA LEU A 49 -4.57 0.29 34.39
C LEU A 49 -5.93 0.80 34.85
N GLY A 50 -7.02 0.21 34.36
CA GLY A 50 -8.32 0.54 34.92
C GLY A 50 -9.53 0.18 34.09
N ASP A 51 -10.63 0.88 34.34
CA ASP A 51 -11.90 0.64 33.68
C ASP A 51 -12.11 1.54 32.44
N SER A 52 -13.36 1.89 32.14
CA SER A 52 -13.74 2.76 31.02
C SER A 52 -13.07 4.15 31.06
N ILE A 53 -12.63 4.62 32.23
CA ILE A 53 -11.89 5.89 32.35
C ILE A 53 -10.50 5.76 31.74
N THR A 54 -9.76 4.69 32.04
CA THR A 54 -8.45 4.42 31.44
C THR A 54 -8.56 4.09 29.95
N TYR A 55 -9.63 3.39 29.55
CA TYR A 55 -9.95 3.15 28.13
C TYR A 55 -10.18 4.45 27.34
N GLY A 56 -10.54 5.54 28.02
CA GLY A 56 -10.74 6.85 27.39
C GLY A 56 -12.09 6.94 26.68
N VAL A 57 -13.18 6.55 27.33
CA VAL A 57 -14.53 6.77 26.78
C VAL A 57 -14.93 8.24 26.97
N ILE A 58 -15.36 8.91 25.91
CA ILE A 58 -16.07 10.21 25.96
C ILE A 58 -17.40 10.01 25.25
N ALA A 59 -18.51 10.25 25.96
CA ALA A 59 -19.88 10.03 25.47
C ALA A 59 -20.21 8.56 25.14
N SER A 60 -21.50 8.27 24.99
CA SER A 60 -22.05 6.93 24.70
C SER A 60 -21.88 6.49 23.23
N SER A 61 -21.13 7.25 22.41
CA SER A 61 -20.82 6.90 21.02
C SER A 61 -19.62 5.97 20.93
N SER A 62 -19.53 5.27 19.81
CA SER A 62 -18.50 4.32 19.38
C SER A 62 -17.07 4.86 19.31
N ASP A 63 -16.78 6.05 19.84
CA ASP A 63 -15.49 6.73 19.70
C ASP A 63 -14.46 6.10 20.65
N THR A 64 -13.84 5.03 20.18
CA THR A 64 -12.60 4.43 20.71
C THR A 64 -11.37 5.36 20.58
N GLU A 65 -11.56 6.61 20.16
CA GLU A 65 -10.49 7.50 19.66
C GLU A 65 -10.13 8.67 20.59
N SER A 66 -10.64 8.77 21.83
CA SER A 66 -10.30 9.94 22.65
C SER A 66 -8.91 9.88 23.30
N GLY A 67 -8.42 8.67 23.57
CA GLY A 67 -7.18 8.44 24.34
C GLY A 67 -7.28 8.81 25.83
N GLY A 68 -8.44 9.27 26.32
CA GLY A 68 -8.69 9.56 27.74
C GLY A 68 -7.69 10.56 28.34
N TYR A 69 -7.33 10.36 29.61
CA TYR A 69 -6.30 11.18 30.27
C TYR A 69 -4.91 10.96 29.66
N ARG A 70 -4.64 9.78 29.09
CA ARG A 70 -3.33 9.42 28.53
C ARG A 70 -2.92 10.38 27.42
N LYS A 71 -3.86 10.76 26.54
CA LYS A 71 -3.60 11.76 25.49
C LYS A 71 -3.15 13.11 26.06
N PHE A 72 -3.83 13.60 27.09
CA PHE A 72 -3.48 14.85 27.76
C PHE A 72 -2.18 14.74 28.55
N MET A 73 -1.86 13.55 29.09
CA MET A 73 -0.58 13.31 29.72
C MET A 73 0.54 13.45 28.71
N LEU A 74 0.47 12.77 27.55
CA LEU A 74 1.48 12.89 26.50
C LEU A 74 1.68 14.35 26.06
N ASP A 75 0.59 15.10 25.83
CA ASP A 75 0.68 16.51 25.42
C ASP A 75 1.40 17.38 26.49
N GLN A 76 1.06 17.19 27.77
CA GLN A 76 1.63 17.98 28.87
C GLN A 76 3.07 17.58 29.19
N LEU A 77 3.37 16.29 29.16
CA LEU A 77 4.71 15.73 29.37
C LEU A 77 5.65 16.14 28.24
N ALA A 78 5.21 16.07 26.98
CA ALA A 78 5.98 16.55 25.84
C ALA A 78 6.33 18.05 25.96
N ALA A 79 5.41 18.88 26.47
CA ALA A 79 5.67 20.30 26.72
C ALA A 79 6.73 20.56 27.81
N LEU A 80 6.96 19.58 28.69
CA LEU A 80 8.01 19.58 29.71
C LEU A 80 9.28 18.84 29.26
N ASN A 81 9.34 18.42 27.99
CA ASN A 81 10.40 17.56 27.43
C ASN A 81 10.53 16.20 28.15
N VAL A 82 9.42 15.74 28.75
CA VAL A 82 9.26 14.40 29.30
C VAL A 82 8.78 13.47 28.19
N LYS A 83 9.50 12.38 27.95
CA LYS A 83 9.00 11.24 27.18
C LYS A 83 8.71 10.08 28.12
N ILE A 84 7.60 9.41 27.88
CA ILE A 84 7.17 8.21 28.61
C ILE A 84 6.84 7.13 27.59
N ASP A 85 6.84 5.89 28.07
CA ASP A 85 6.38 4.72 27.33
C ASP A 85 5.16 4.18 28.07
N PHE A 86 3.98 4.33 27.49
CA PHE A 86 2.81 3.61 27.97
C PHE A 86 2.89 2.17 27.51
N VAL A 87 2.68 1.26 28.45
CA VAL A 87 2.67 -0.17 28.16
C VAL A 87 1.30 -0.77 28.45
N GLY A 88 0.98 -1.86 27.78
CA GLY A 88 -0.22 -2.63 28.00
C GLY A 88 -0.53 -3.57 26.83
N SER A 89 -1.55 -4.40 26.99
CA SER A 89 -1.98 -5.31 25.91
C SER A 89 -3.03 -4.70 24.98
N THR A 90 -3.57 -3.55 25.35
CA THR A 90 -4.63 -2.84 24.61
C THR A 90 -4.05 -1.56 24.01
N SER A 91 -4.51 -1.17 22.82
CA SER A 91 -4.06 0.05 22.15
C SER A 91 -5.22 0.80 21.51
N ASN A 92 -5.52 2.02 21.99
CA ASN A 92 -6.54 2.89 21.42
C ASN A 92 -6.29 4.38 21.71
N GLY A 93 -6.70 5.26 20.80
CA GLY A 93 -6.52 6.71 20.90
C GLY A 93 -6.64 7.41 19.55
N PRO A 94 -6.60 8.75 19.50
CA PRO A 94 -6.70 9.50 18.25
C PRO A 94 -5.42 9.33 17.43
N ALA A 95 -5.52 9.56 16.12
CA ALA A 95 -4.36 9.48 15.21
C ALA A 95 -3.18 10.37 15.66
N SER A 96 -3.48 11.49 16.32
CA SER A 96 -2.49 12.45 16.84
C SER A 96 -1.75 12.00 18.09
N MET A 97 -2.10 10.86 18.67
CA MET A 97 -1.45 10.31 19.86
C MET A 97 -0.34 9.35 19.42
N GLY A 98 0.91 9.69 19.78
CA GLY A 98 2.12 8.96 19.38
C GLY A 98 2.31 7.61 20.06
N ASP A 99 1.69 7.42 21.23
CA ASP A 99 1.66 6.16 21.98
C ASP A 99 0.23 5.95 22.48
N ARG A 100 -0.35 4.77 22.26
CA ARG A 100 -1.76 4.48 22.52
C ARG A 100 -1.97 3.30 23.45
N ASP A 101 -0.90 2.75 24.01
CA ASP A 101 -0.95 1.52 24.76
C ASP A 101 -1.49 1.75 26.19
N HIS A 102 -2.15 0.73 26.72
CA HIS A 102 -2.74 0.71 28.07
C HIS A 102 -3.35 -0.66 28.42
N GLU A 103 -3.82 -0.77 29.66
CA GLU A 103 -4.60 -1.89 30.17
C GLU A 103 -5.93 -1.39 30.78
N GLY A 104 -6.66 -0.62 29.99
CA GLY A 104 -7.98 -0.10 30.33
C GLY A 104 -9.06 -0.99 29.74
N HIS A 105 -10.10 -1.32 30.51
CA HIS A 105 -11.17 -2.24 30.07
C HIS A 105 -12.56 -1.68 30.33
N ARG A 106 -13.34 -1.51 29.25
CA ARG A 106 -14.72 -0.99 29.37
C ARG A 106 -15.61 -1.95 30.15
N ASN A 107 -16.40 -1.39 31.07
CA ASN A 107 -17.38 -2.13 31.89
C ASN A 107 -16.77 -3.14 32.88
N TRP A 108 -15.46 -3.14 33.09
CA TRP A 108 -14.83 -4.07 34.01
C TRP A 108 -14.88 -3.59 35.45
N THR A 109 -14.96 -4.54 36.37
CA THR A 109 -14.86 -4.35 37.82
C THR A 109 -13.45 -4.58 38.33
N LEU A 110 -13.17 -4.19 39.57
CA LEU A 110 -11.86 -4.43 40.22
C LEU A 110 -11.47 -5.92 40.23
N ASN A 111 -12.45 -6.80 40.45
CA ASN A 111 -12.24 -8.25 40.44
C ASN A 111 -11.80 -8.80 39.07
N GLN A 112 -12.29 -8.20 37.98
CA GLN A 112 -11.93 -8.63 36.63
C GLN A 112 -10.52 -8.17 36.28
N LEU A 113 -10.11 -6.98 36.73
CA LEU A 113 -8.76 -6.46 36.52
C LEU A 113 -7.69 -7.29 37.24
N ASN A 114 -7.99 -7.77 38.46
CA ASN A 114 -7.09 -8.60 39.28
C ASN A 114 -6.76 -9.99 38.67
N GLY A 115 -7.34 -10.35 37.52
CA GLY A 115 -7.09 -11.62 36.83
C GLY A 115 -6.09 -11.55 35.68
N ILE A 116 -5.76 -10.35 35.18
CA ILE A 116 -4.94 -10.14 33.96
C ILE A 116 -3.71 -9.26 34.25
N ASP A 117 -3.77 -8.46 35.31
CA ASP A 117 -2.73 -7.53 35.74
C ASP A 117 -1.34 -8.19 35.91
N ASN A 118 -1.26 -9.40 36.47
CA ASN A 118 0.03 -10.06 36.70
C ASN A 118 0.76 -10.46 35.42
N ASP A 119 0.02 -10.94 34.40
CA ASP A 119 0.64 -11.37 33.14
C ASP A 119 1.14 -10.15 32.36
N VAL A 120 0.36 -9.06 32.37
CA VAL A 120 0.74 -7.80 31.72
C VAL A 120 1.92 -7.16 32.44
N VAL A 121 1.87 -7.01 33.77
CA VAL A 121 3.00 -6.45 34.55
C VAL A 121 4.26 -7.30 34.39
N ALA A 122 4.16 -8.63 34.34
CA ALA A 122 5.31 -9.49 34.10
C ALA A 122 5.89 -9.35 32.69
N ALA A 123 5.03 -9.14 31.69
CA ALA A 123 5.42 -8.95 30.29
C ALA A 123 6.05 -7.56 30.05
N THR A 124 5.44 -6.50 30.60
CA THR A 124 5.79 -5.12 30.29
C THR A 124 6.73 -4.46 31.30
N LYS A 125 6.80 -4.98 32.54
CA LYS A 125 7.68 -4.51 33.63
C LYS A 125 7.64 -2.98 33.81
N PRO A 126 6.47 -2.36 34.02
CA PRO A 126 6.37 -0.90 34.14
C PRO A 126 7.14 -0.38 35.37
N ASP A 127 7.60 0.87 35.34
CA ASP A 127 8.12 1.56 36.55
C ASP A 127 6.98 2.00 37.48
N ALA A 128 5.85 2.37 36.86
CA ALA A 128 4.68 2.88 37.56
C ALA A 128 3.37 2.30 36.98
N VAL A 129 2.42 2.00 37.86
CA VAL A 129 1.03 1.73 37.45
C VAL A 129 0.17 2.94 37.79
N LEU A 130 -0.62 3.43 36.84
CA LEU A 130 -1.66 4.43 37.09
C LEU A 130 -3.01 3.73 37.15
N LEU A 131 -3.47 3.41 38.36
CA LEU A 131 -4.71 2.68 38.60
C LEU A 131 -5.88 3.63 38.87
N ILE A 132 -6.89 3.59 38.00
CA ILE A 132 -8.20 4.21 38.25
C ILE A 132 -9.33 3.26 37.85
N ALA A 133 -9.95 2.64 38.86
CA ALA A 133 -10.99 1.64 38.66
C ALA A 133 -11.93 1.54 39.87
N GLY A 134 -13.13 1.02 39.63
CA GLY A 134 -14.17 0.84 40.63
C GLY A 134 -15.48 1.54 40.29
N THR A 135 -15.53 2.29 39.18
CA THR A 135 -16.77 2.96 38.78
C THR A 135 -17.86 1.94 38.49
N ASN A 136 -17.55 0.80 37.87
CA ASN A 136 -18.53 -0.25 37.59
C ASN A 136 -18.97 -0.99 38.86
N ASP A 137 -18.05 -1.31 39.76
CA ASP A 137 -18.32 -1.91 41.08
C ASP A 137 -19.32 -1.07 41.86
N SER A 138 -19.22 0.27 41.80
CA SER A 138 -20.14 1.18 42.50
C SER A 138 -21.61 0.99 42.11
N SER A 139 -21.93 0.32 41.00
CA SER A 139 -23.31 0.03 40.59
C SER A 139 -23.96 -1.07 41.44
N THR A 140 -23.18 -2.07 41.88
CA THR A 140 -23.66 -3.28 42.56
C THR A 140 -23.15 -3.43 43.98
N ASP A 141 -21.93 -2.96 44.24
CA ASP A 141 -21.17 -3.32 45.42
C ASP A 141 -21.30 -2.30 46.55
N SER A 142 -21.08 -2.78 47.77
CA SER A 142 -20.97 -1.92 48.95
C SER A 142 -19.56 -1.33 49.04
N VAL A 143 -19.40 -0.18 49.68
CA VAL A 143 -18.07 0.45 49.88
C VAL A 143 -17.05 -0.53 50.50
N PRO A 144 -17.39 -1.31 51.56
CA PRO A 144 -16.47 -2.33 52.08
C PRO A 144 -16.06 -3.39 51.06
N THR A 145 -16.96 -3.80 50.17
CA THR A 145 -16.67 -4.77 49.11
C THR A 145 -15.69 -4.17 48.09
N MET A 146 -15.97 -2.96 47.61
CA MET A 146 -15.08 -2.25 46.68
C MET A 146 -13.66 -2.08 47.26
N LEU A 147 -13.55 -1.72 48.54
CA LEU A 147 -12.24 -1.60 49.22
C LEU A 147 -11.53 -2.95 49.38
N GLN A 148 -12.27 -4.04 49.57
CA GLN A 148 -11.70 -5.38 49.64
C GLN A 148 -11.17 -5.84 48.28
N ASP A 149 -11.88 -5.51 47.20
CA ASP A 149 -11.48 -5.86 45.84
C ASP A 149 -10.26 -5.02 45.40
N LEU A 150 -10.26 -3.71 45.70
CA LEU A 150 -9.09 -2.86 45.50
C LEU A 150 -7.88 -3.36 46.31
N ARG A 151 -8.07 -3.74 47.58
CA ARG A 151 -6.98 -4.33 48.38
C ARG A 151 -6.39 -5.55 47.69
N SER A 152 -7.24 -6.43 47.17
CA SER A 152 -6.80 -7.67 46.52
C SER A 152 -5.97 -7.36 45.27
N LEU A 153 -6.42 -6.42 44.44
CA LEU A 153 -5.69 -5.95 43.26
C LEU A 153 -4.35 -5.30 43.62
N LEU A 154 -4.31 -4.41 44.61
CA LEU A 154 -3.06 -3.75 45.03
C LEU A 154 -2.05 -4.74 45.58
N LEU A 155 -2.50 -5.73 46.35
CA LEU A 155 -1.63 -6.80 46.86
C LEU A 155 -1.12 -7.69 45.72
N SER A 156 -1.93 -7.98 44.71
CA SER A 156 -1.53 -8.71 43.50
C SER A 156 -0.38 -7.98 42.79
N LEU A 157 -0.61 -6.73 42.39
CA LEU A 157 0.36 -5.88 41.68
C LEU A 157 1.68 -5.68 42.42
N THR A 158 1.62 -5.39 43.72
CA THR A 158 2.85 -5.08 44.48
C THR A 158 3.58 -6.31 45.00
N SER A 159 2.97 -7.51 44.92
CA SER A 159 3.65 -8.76 45.23
C SER A 159 4.41 -9.34 44.04
N SER A 160 3.99 -9.03 42.81
CA SER A 160 4.65 -9.49 41.58
C SER A 160 5.95 -8.74 41.32
N ASP A 161 6.01 -7.45 41.64
CA ASP A 161 7.24 -6.65 41.60
C ASP A 161 7.34 -5.67 42.81
N PRO A 162 8.21 -5.94 43.79
CA PRO A 162 8.42 -5.05 44.94
C PRO A 162 9.04 -3.68 44.58
N ALA A 163 9.63 -3.53 43.39
CA ALA A 163 10.19 -2.27 42.94
C ALA A 163 9.11 -1.33 42.38
N LEU A 164 8.02 -1.89 41.85
CA LEU A 164 6.90 -1.20 41.21
C LEU A 164 6.21 -0.22 42.14
N THR A 165 5.96 1.00 41.65
CA THR A 165 5.14 1.99 42.37
C THR A 165 3.75 2.04 41.78
N VAL A 166 2.72 1.80 42.60
CA VAL A 166 1.32 1.84 42.16
C VAL A 166 0.66 3.14 42.62
N PHE A 167 0.28 3.99 41.67
CA PHE A 167 -0.49 5.20 41.91
C PHE A 167 -1.97 4.88 41.79
N VAL A 168 -2.77 5.25 42.79
CA VAL A 168 -4.20 4.92 42.87
C VAL A 168 -5.01 6.21 42.91
N GLY A 169 -5.72 6.47 41.82
CA GLY A 169 -6.56 7.66 41.66
C GLY A 169 -7.91 7.48 42.34
N SER A 170 -8.38 8.51 43.04
CA SER A 170 -9.79 8.56 43.43
C SER A 170 -10.69 8.59 42.19
N LEU A 171 -11.88 7.99 42.28
CA LEU A 171 -12.84 7.99 41.18
C LEU A 171 -13.41 9.41 40.94
N PRO A 172 -13.67 9.81 39.69
CA PRO A 172 -14.37 11.06 39.41
C PRO A 172 -15.80 11.04 40.00
N PRO A 173 -16.39 12.21 40.31
CA PRO A 173 -17.75 12.27 40.83
C PRO A 173 -18.77 11.69 39.84
N VAL A 174 -19.88 11.15 40.33
CA VAL A 174 -20.96 10.66 39.47
C VAL A 174 -21.98 11.77 39.23
N ARG A 175 -22.27 12.07 37.96
CA ARG A 175 -23.28 13.06 37.61
C ARG A 175 -24.68 12.47 37.73
N VAL A 176 -25.44 12.93 38.72
CA VAL A 176 -26.81 12.47 38.98
C VAL A 176 -27.73 12.86 37.82
N GLY A 177 -28.53 11.90 37.37
CA GLY A 177 -29.38 12.04 36.18
C GLY A 177 -29.82 10.66 35.72
N GLN A 178 -29.07 10.06 34.79
CA GLN A 178 -29.23 8.64 34.46
C GLN A 178 -28.64 7.72 35.56
N GLN A 179 -27.67 8.20 36.35
CA GLN A 179 -27.20 7.53 37.56
C GLN A 179 -28.00 7.92 38.81
N SER A 180 -28.10 7.00 39.76
CA SER A 180 -28.76 7.22 41.04
C SER A 180 -27.90 8.03 42.02
N GLN A 181 -28.53 8.86 42.87
CA GLN A 181 -27.85 9.54 43.98
C GLN A 181 -27.11 8.54 44.88
N ALA A 182 -27.69 7.38 45.13
CA ALA A 182 -27.06 6.34 45.93
C ALA A 182 -25.74 5.82 45.34
N ARG A 183 -25.58 5.85 44.01
CA ARG A 183 -24.31 5.50 43.35
C ARG A 183 -23.28 6.63 43.53
N ALA A 184 -23.69 7.88 43.40
CA ALA A 184 -22.83 9.03 43.66
C ALA A 184 -22.32 9.03 45.12
N ASP A 185 -23.23 8.87 46.09
CA ASP A 185 -22.87 8.80 47.51
C ASP A 185 -21.92 7.63 47.82
N ARG A 186 -22.06 6.50 47.10
CA ARG A 186 -21.14 5.36 47.23
C ARG A 186 -19.75 5.67 46.69
N VAL A 187 -19.65 6.34 45.55
CA VAL A 187 -18.36 6.76 44.97
C VAL A 187 -17.65 7.74 45.90
N ASP A 188 -18.37 8.72 46.44
CA ASP A 188 -17.80 9.68 47.42
C ASP A 188 -17.30 8.95 48.67
N ALA A 189 -18.11 8.05 49.24
CA ALA A 189 -17.73 7.27 50.42
C ALA A 189 -16.56 6.30 50.16
N TYR A 190 -16.45 5.75 48.94
CA TYR A 190 -15.32 4.92 48.54
C TYR A 190 -14.04 5.75 48.43
N ASN A 191 -14.11 6.92 47.79
CA ASN A 191 -12.99 7.85 47.69
C ASN A 191 -12.51 8.34 49.06
N ASP A 192 -13.42 8.63 50.00
CA ASP A 192 -13.06 9.07 51.36
C ASP A 192 -12.38 7.97 52.18
N ALA A 193 -12.72 6.70 51.93
CA ALA A 193 -12.16 5.57 52.66
C ALA A 193 -10.83 5.05 52.06
N MET A 194 -10.58 5.29 50.77
CA MET A 194 -9.41 4.80 50.03
C MET A 194 -8.05 5.20 50.65
N PRO A 195 -7.82 6.46 51.11
CA PRO A 195 -6.56 6.84 51.74
C PRO A 195 -6.21 6.02 52.99
N GLY A 196 -7.23 5.57 53.73
CA GLY A 196 -7.05 4.72 54.92
C GLY A 196 -6.52 3.34 54.55
N LEU A 197 -7.08 2.72 53.50
CA LEU A 197 -6.60 1.45 52.95
C LEU A 197 -5.16 1.58 52.44
N ILE A 198 -4.88 2.62 51.65
CA ILE A 198 -3.54 2.85 51.09
C ILE A 198 -2.52 3.05 52.20
N SER A 199 -2.83 3.86 53.22
CA SER A 199 -1.96 4.05 54.38
C SER A 199 -1.66 2.75 55.12
N GLU A 200 -2.65 1.85 55.23
CA GLU A 200 -2.47 0.53 55.83
C GLU A 200 -1.48 -0.34 55.02
N LEU A 201 -1.62 -0.37 53.69
CA LEU A 201 -0.75 -1.16 52.82
C LEU A 201 0.66 -0.57 52.73
N VAL A 202 0.81 0.76 52.70
CA VAL A 202 2.11 1.42 52.76
C VAL A 202 2.82 1.12 54.08
N ALA A 203 2.10 1.09 55.21
CA ALA A 203 2.66 0.68 56.49
C ALA A 203 3.12 -0.80 56.51
N GLN A 204 2.60 -1.63 55.59
CA GLN A 204 3.04 -3.02 55.37
C GLN A 204 4.23 -3.12 54.40
N GLY A 205 4.70 -2.00 53.83
CA GLY A 205 5.88 -1.93 52.97
C GLY A 205 5.59 -1.91 51.47
N HIS A 206 4.32 -1.87 51.06
CA HIS A 206 3.94 -1.76 49.66
C HIS A 206 4.15 -0.32 49.14
N LYS A 207 4.70 -0.16 47.94
CA LYS A 207 4.92 1.15 47.31
C LYS A 207 3.65 1.62 46.59
N ILE A 208 2.76 2.24 47.35
CA ILE A 208 1.46 2.70 46.84
C ILE A 208 1.29 4.18 47.18
N ALA A 209 0.87 4.98 46.19
CA ALA A 209 0.60 6.40 46.37
C ALA A 209 -0.87 6.70 46.04
N PHE A 210 -1.55 7.44 46.92
CA PHE A 210 -2.90 7.93 46.63
C PHE A 210 -2.83 9.21 45.82
N VAL A 211 -3.59 9.29 44.73
CA VAL A 211 -3.72 10.47 43.89
C VAL A 211 -5.12 11.04 44.07
N ASP A 212 -5.19 12.17 44.79
CA ASP A 212 -6.45 12.79 45.21
C ASP A 212 -7.02 13.66 44.10
N MET A 213 -8.01 13.13 43.38
CA MET A 213 -8.71 13.81 42.28
C MET A 213 -10.11 14.28 42.69
N ARG A 214 -10.41 14.37 44.00
CA ARG A 214 -11.74 14.75 44.52
C ARG A 214 -12.09 16.22 44.27
N ASP A 215 -11.19 17.01 43.70
CA ASP A 215 -11.45 18.36 43.21
C ASP A 215 -12.16 18.39 41.84
N LEU A 216 -12.26 17.26 41.14
CA LEU A 216 -13.15 17.07 39.99
C LEU A 216 -14.61 17.34 40.41
N THR A 217 -15.35 18.00 39.52
CA THR A 217 -16.74 18.40 39.76
C THR A 217 -17.70 17.69 38.80
N PRO A 218 -19.02 17.69 39.06
CA PRO A 218 -20.00 17.15 38.11
C PRO A 218 -20.02 17.82 36.73
N ASP A 219 -19.42 19.00 36.58
CA ASP A 219 -19.26 19.67 35.27
C ASP A 219 -18.06 19.13 34.47
N ASP A 220 -17.12 18.46 35.14
CA ASP A 220 -16.02 17.74 34.49
C ASP A 220 -16.48 16.40 33.91
N ILE A 221 -17.74 16.00 34.16
CA ILE A 221 -18.34 14.72 33.74
C ILE A 221 -19.39 14.97 32.66
N THR A 222 -19.38 14.13 31.63
CA THR A 222 -20.26 14.28 30.46
C THR A 222 -21.73 14.19 30.88
N ALA A 223 -22.51 15.17 30.44
CA ALA A 223 -23.92 15.31 30.77
C ALA A 223 -24.82 14.32 30.02
N PRO A 224 -25.88 13.78 30.65
CA PRO A 224 -26.99 13.18 29.89
C PRO A 224 -27.65 14.19 28.95
N PRO A 225 -28.16 13.76 27.77
CA PRO A 225 -28.23 12.38 27.29
C PRO A 225 -26.98 11.90 26.52
N LEU A 226 -25.93 12.72 26.41
CA LEU A 226 -24.73 12.38 25.64
C LEU A 226 -23.97 11.20 26.26
N ASP A 227 -24.00 11.11 27.60
CA ASP A 227 -23.44 10.00 28.36
C ASP A 227 -24.36 9.57 29.51
N SER A 228 -24.04 8.40 30.06
CA SER A 228 -24.58 7.85 31.30
C SER A 228 -24.32 8.70 32.55
N GLY A 229 -23.41 9.69 32.51
CA GLY A 229 -23.03 10.52 33.66
C GLY A 229 -21.87 9.96 34.47
N LEU A 230 -21.02 9.14 33.84
CA LEU A 230 -19.88 8.47 34.47
C LEU A 230 -18.55 8.86 33.81
N HIS A 231 -18.57 9.21 32.53
CA HIS A 231 -17.35 9.44 31.78
C HIS A 231 -16.94 10.92 31.82
N PRO A 232 -15.66 11.23 32.15
CA PRO A 232 -15.15 12.59 32.08
C PRO A 232 -15.34 13.25 30.71
N THR A 233 -15.49 14.56 30.70
CA THR A 233 -15.33 15.39 29.51
C THR A 233 -13.85 15.48 29.13
N ALA A 234 -13.53 16.04 27.95
CA ALA A 234 -12.14 16.36 27.60
C ALA A 234 -11.44 17.22 28.67
N GLY A 235 -12.14 18.22 29.23
CA GLY A 235 -11.61 19.03 30.33
C GLY A 235 -11.39 18.25 31.63
N GLY A 236 -12.28 17.29 31.92
CA GLY A 236 -12.13 16.37 33.06
C GLY A 236 -10.93 15.44 32.91
N TYR A 237 -10.72 14.85 31.72
CA TYR A 237 -9.54 14.04 31.43
C TYR A 237 -8.23 14.85 31.49
N ALA A 238 -8.23 16.11 31.06
CA ALA A 238 -7.08 17.00 31.19
C ALA A 238 -6.70 17.25 32.67
N LYS A 239 -7.68 17.38 33.57
CA LYS A 239 -7.44 17.50 35.02
C LYS A 239 -6.91 16.20 35.62
N ILE A 240 -7.48 15.05 35.25
CA ILE A 240 -6.98 13.73 35.68
C ILE A 240 -5.51 13.56 35.26
N ALA A 241 -5.17 13.94 34.03
CA ALA A 241 -3.80 13.92 33.54
C ALA A 241 -2.85 14.78 34.37
N ALA A 242 -3.25 16.01 34.72
CA ALA A 242 -2.45 16.90 35.57
C ALA A 242 -2.17 16.28 36.95
N HIS A 243 -3.17 15.66 37.57
CA HIS A 243 -3.01 14.94 38.85
C HIS A 243 -2.02 13.78 38.75
N TRP A 244 -2.06 13.01 37.66
CA TRP A 244 -1.08 11.95 37.44
C TRP A 244 0.34 12.50 37.29
N ILE A 245 0.52 13.56 36.51
CA ILE A 245 1.85 14.17 36.30
C ILE A 245 2.41 14.72 37.61
N ASP A 246 1.60 15.44 38.40
CA ASP A 246 2.01 15.96 39.70
C ASP A 246 2.41 14.82 40.66
N ALA A 247 1.67 13.71 40.64
CA ALA A 247 1.99 12.55 41.46
C ALA A 247 3.30 11.87 41.03
N LEU A 248 3.52 11.71 39.72
CA LEU A 248 4.76 11.17 39.17
C LEU A 248 5.96 12.07 39.51
N GLU A 249 5.82 13.38 39.36
CA GLU A 249 6.84 14.36 39.76
C GLU A 249 7.19 14.24 41.24
N GLN A 250 6.18 14.19 42.11
CA GLN A 250 6.39 14.13 43.55
C GLN A 250 7.09 12.84 44.01
N HIS A 251 6.85 11.71 43.34
CA HIS A 251 7.28 10.39 43.82
C HIS A 251 8.46 9.79 43.06
N LEU A 252 8.61 10.13 41.77
CA LEU A 252 9.68 9.62 40.91
C LEU A 252 10.73 10.68 40.58
N GLY A 253 10.41 11.97 40.77
CA GLY A 253 11.27 13.12 40.52
C GLY A 253 11.58 13.29 39.03
N LEU A 254 10.76 14.03 38.29
CA LEU A 254 11.02 14.38 36.87
C LEU A 254 11.92 15.64 36.76
N ASP A 255 12.41 16.18 37.88
CA ASP A 255 13.44 17.20 38.05
C ASP A 255 13.33 18.42 37.10
N GLY A 256 12.12 18.92 36.88
CA GLY A 256 11.85 20.15 36.13
C GLY A 256 12.40 20.19 34.68
N THR A 257 12.77 19.03 34.14
CA THR A 257 13.37 18.82 32.81
C THR A 257 12.77 17.61 32.10
N GLY A 258 12.05 16.78 32.85
CA GLY A 258 11.05 15.90 32.33
C GLY A 258 11.36 14.41 32.38
N LEU A 259 12.51 13.96 32.84
CA LEU A 259 12.85 12.54 32.72
C LEU A 259 13.55 12.04 33.98
N GLY A 260 12.74 11.62 34.96
CA GLY A 260 13.11 10.77 36.11
C GLY A 260 14.37 11.13 36.91
N SER A 261 14.67 10.29 37.91
CA SER A 261 15.88 10.41 38.74
C SER A 261 17.10 9.66 38.17
N ASP A 262 16.98 9.06 36.98
CA ASP A 262 17.98 8.23 36.31
C ASP A 262 18.60 8.96 35.11
N ARG A 263 19.53 9.88 35.38
CA ARG A 263 20.24 10.65 34.34
C ARG A 263 21.73 10.35 34.35
N ASP A 264 22.24 9.89 33.21
CA ASP A 264 23.68 9.86 32.96
C ASP A 264 24.15 11.17 32.32
N THR A 265 25.37 11.59 32.66
CA THR A 265 26.08 12.67 31.96
C THR A 265 27.12 12.07 31.02
N LEU A 266 27.11 12.51 29.77
CA LEU A 266 28.02 12.07 28.72
C LEU A 266 28.98 13.22 28.41
N THR A 267 30.27 13.03 28.63
CA THR A 267 31.31 14.02 28.33
C THR A 267 32.37 13.39 27.45
N SER A 268 32.63 14.00 26.29
CA SER A 268 33.65 13.48 25.35
C SER A 268 33.41 12.02 24.98
N ILE A 269 32.15 11.67 24.67
CA ILE A 269 31.75 10.37 24.14
C ILE A 269 31.41 10.56 22.66
N GLU A 270 31.86 9.64 21.81
CA GLU A 270 31.66 9.71 20.37
C GLU A 270 30.61 8.72 19.85
N ASN A 271 30.24 7.69 20.62
CA ASN A 271 29.39 6.61 20.12
C ASN A 271 28.37 6.16 21.17
N LEU A 272 27.22 5.69 20.71
CA LEU A 272 26.14 5.18 21.55
C LEU A 272 25.72 3.80 21.06
N THR A 273 25.49 2.90 22.01
CA THR A 273 24.78 1.64 21.79
C THR A 273 23.54 1.65 22.68
N GLY A 274 22.38 1.42 22.09
CA GLY A 274 21.08 1.32 22.73
C GLY A 274 20.92 0.10 23.62
N SER A 275 19.68 -0.14 24.01
CA SER A 275 19.17 -1.28 24.75
C SER A 275 18.63 -2.36 23.80
N SER A 276 17.69 -3.19 24.24
CA SER A 276 16.98 -4.14 23.36
C SER A 276 15.49 -3.78 23.21
N PHE A 277 15.18 -2.49 23.39
CA PHE A 277 13.86 -1.90 23.40
C PHE A 277 13.94 -0.58 22.62
N ALA A 278 12.79 -0.04 22.22
CA ALA A 278 12.72 1.23 21.48
C ALA A 278 13.53 2.36 22.15
N ASP A 279 14.63 2.73 21.51
CA ASP A 279 15.60 3.73 21.94
C ASP A 279 15.51 5.01 21.09
N GLN A 280 16.10 6.07 21.62
CA GLN A 280 16.33 7.32 20.88
C GLN A 280 17.77 7.75 21.09
N LEU A 281 18.58 7.59 20.05
CA LEU A 281 20.02 7.85 20.09
C LEU A 281 20.35 9.07 19.22
N GLY A 282 20.94 10.09 19.83
CA GLY A 282 21.36 11.32 19.16
C GLY A 282 22.88 11.47 19.17
N GLY A 283 23.45 11.72 18.00
CA GLY A 283 24.85 12.09 17.78
C GLY A 283 25.13 13.57 18.09
N ASN A 284 26.27 14.05 17.60
CA ASN A 284 26.71 15.44 17.72
C ASN A 284 27.19 15.96 16.35
N GLU A 285 28.17 16.88 16.32
CA GLU A 285 28.69 17.49 15.09
C GLU A 285 29.95 16.77 14.55
N GLY A 286 30.35 15.66 15.17
CA GLY A 286 31.45 14.83 14.75
C GLY A 286 30.97 13.43 14.39
N ALA A 287 31.80 12.68 13.65
CA ALA A 287 31.50 11.32 13.26
C ALA A 287 31.20 10.39 14.46
N ASN A 288 30.01 9.82 14.48
CA ASN A 288 29.49 8.95 15.52
C ASN A 288 29.10 7.58 14.97
N VAL A 289 29.13 6.57 15.84
CA VAL A 289 28.49 5.28 15.60
C VAL A 289 27.33 5.16 16.58
N LEU A 290 26.12 5.04 16.04
CA LEU A 290 24.89 4.81 16.78
C LEU A 290 24.36 3.42 16.44
N ASP A 291 24.16 2.57 17.45
CA ASP A 291 23.72 1.18 17.30
C ASP A 291 22.48 0.93 18.17
N GLY A 292 21.31 0.80 17.54
CA GLY A 292 20.00 0.60 18.20
C GLY A 292 19.82 -0.80 18.80
N LEU A 293 20.52 -1.79 18.24
CA LEU A 293 20.40 -3.22 18.56
C LEU A 293 19.02 -3.82 18.23
N ALA A 294 18.03 -3.67 19.09
CA ALA A 294 16.70 -4.27 18.88
C ALA A 294 15.62 -3.38 19.48
N GLY A 295 14.41 -3.44 18.93
CA GLY A 295 13.36 -2.48 19.23
C GLY A 295 13.18 -1.52 18.05
N ASP A 296 12.07 -0.78 18.03
CA ASP A 296 11.82 0.20 16.98
C ASP A 296 12.50 1.52 17.38
N ASP A 297 13.70 1.77 16.85
CA ASP A 297 14.60 2.81 17.33
C ASP A 297 14.57 4.08 16.48
N LEU A 298 14.93 5.21 17.09
CA LEU A 298 15.22 6.47 16.40
C LEU A 298 16.69 6.84 16.57
N LEU A 299 17.44 6.88 15.47
CA LEU A 299 18.85 7.26 15.44
C LEU A 299 19.02 8.56 14.65
N GLU A 300 19.60 9.58 15.28
CA GLU A 300 19.88 10.89 14.66
C GLU A 300 21.38 11.19 14.68
N GLY A 301 22.07 11.10 13.54
CA GLY A 301 23.51 11.39 13.41
C GLY A 301 23.85 12.87 13.61
N ARG A 302 23.11 13.73 12.90
CA ARG A 302 23.21 15.21 12.84
C ARG A 302 24.35 15.70 11.96
N GLY A 303 25.55 15.86 12.49
CA GLY A 303 26.67 16.44 11.77
C GLY A 303 27.87 15.53 11.85
N GLY A 304 28.59 15.36 10.75
CA GLY A 304 29.71 14.43 10.69
C GLY A 304 29.41 13.28 9.75
N SER A 305 30.34 12.34 9.65
CA SER A 305 30.14 11.14 8.85
C SER A 305 29.80 9.99 9.79
N ASP A 306 28.52 9.73 9.93
CA ASP A 306 27.97 8.85 10.95
C ASP A 306 27.73 7.43 10.44
N GLN A 307 27.75 6.46 11.35
CA GLN A 307 27.27 5.11 11.09
C GLN A 307 26.03 4.86 11.94
N LEU A 308 24.91 4.64 11.28
CA LEU A 308 23.61 4.42 11.90
C LEU A 308 23.22 2.96 11.67
N ILE A 309 23.25 2.17 12.75
CA ILE A 309 22.92 0.75 12.75
C ILE A 309 21.58 0.61 13.46
N GLY A 310 20.49 0.41 12.70
CA GLY A 310 19.17 0.22 13.28
C GLY A 310 19.11 -1.04 14.12
N GLY A 311 19.43 -2.17 13.50
CA GLY A 311 19.32 -3.47 14.13
C GLY A 311 17.92 -4.05 13.93
N ALA A 312 17.46 -4.87 14.87
CA ALA A 312 16.22 -5.59 14.74
C ALA A 312 15.02 -4.77 15.23
N GLY A 313 14.23 -4.23 14.31
CA GLY A 313 13.03 -3.47 14.62
C GLY A 313 12.57 -2.72 13.38
N ALA A 314 11.56 -1.87 13.47
CA ALA A 314 11.25 -0.92 12.41
C ALA A 314 11.86 0.44 12.77
N ASP A 315 13.09 0.68 12.31
CA ASP A 315 13.90 1.81 12.78
C ASP A 315 13.74 3.06 11.92
N THR A 316 14.03 4.22 12.51
CA THR A 316 14.17 5.49 11.78
C THR A 316 15.58 6.02 11.94
N LEU A 317 16.33 6.06 10.84
CA LEU A 317 17.72 6.48 10.78
C LEU A 317 17.81 7.84 10.05
N VAL A 318 18.29 8.86 10.73
CA VAL A 318 18.41 10.23 10.22
C VAL A 318 19.89 10.62 10.20
N GLY A 319 20.51 10.71 9.02
CA GLY A 319 21.93 11.03 8.83
C GLY A 319 22.24 12.47 9.16
N GLY A 320 21.88 13.38 8.26
CA GLY A 320 21.94 14.82 8.52
C GLY A 320 22.90 15.53 7.57
N THR A 321 24.10 15.89 8.03
CA THR A 321 25.13 16.50 7.19
C THR A 321 26.45 15.78 7.35
N GLY A 322 27.16 15.59 6.24
CA GLY A 322 28.32 14.73 6.13
C GLY A 322 27.95 13.45 5.38
N ASN A 323 28.93 12.56 5.21
CA ASN A 323 28.74 11.32 4.47
C ASN A 323 28.41 10.19 5.45
N ASP A 324 27.17 9.75 5.46
CA ASP A 324 26.59 8.84 6.44
C ASP A 324 26.44 7.41 5.87
N VAL A 325 26.48 6.42 6.76
CA VAL A 325 26.31 5.01 6.44
C VAL A 325 25.17 4.41 7.25
N TYR A 326 24.14 3.95 6.55
CA TYR A 326 22.96 3.31 7.09
C TYR A 326 23.07 1.79 7.02
N TYR A 327 22.84 1.08 8.13
CA TYR A 327 22.69 -0.36 8.14
C TYR A 327 21.24 -0.71 8.49
N VAL A 328 20.57 -1.35 7.53
CA VAL A 328 19.14 -1.68 7.59
C VAL A 328 18.94 -3.18 7.38
N ASP A 329 18.10 -3.78 8.22
CA ASP A 329 17.85 -5.23 8.19
C ASP A 329 16.36 -5.60 8.18
N ASN A 330 15.48 -4.62 8.38
CA ASN A 330 14.04 -4.78 8.41
C ASN A 330 13.35 -3.97 7.31
N ALA A 331 12.30 -4.52 6.71
CA ALA A 331 11.52 -3.82 5.70
C ALA A 331 10.74 -2.61 6.26
N GLY A 332 10.60 -2.52 7.59
CA GLY A 332 10.01 -1.38 8.29
C GLY A 332 10.98 -0.21 8.53
N ASP A 333 12.29 -0.41 8.31
CA ASP A 333 13.30 0.62 8.52
C ASP A 333 13.10 1.79 7.56
N LYS A 334 13.52 2.99 7.99
CA LYS A 334 13.46 4.23 7.21
C LYS A 334 14.79 4.96 7.31
N THR A 335 15.29 5.40 6.17
CA THR A 335 16.42 6.34 6.09
C THR A 335 15.90 7.71 5.72
N ILE A 336 16.43 8.76 6.33
CA ILE A 336 16.02 10.15 6.12
C ILE A 336 17.28 10.99 5.95
N GLU A 337 17.43 11.59 4.76
CA GLU A 337 18.61 12.36 4.41
C GLU A 337 18.25 13.80 4.01
N ALA A 338 19.15 14.73 4.30
CA ALA A 338 18.96 16.14 3.96
C ALA A 338 19.43 16.45 2.54
N THR A 339 18.84 17.46 1.89
CA THR A 339 19.36 17.95 0.62
C THR A 339 20.75 18.54 0.80
N ASN A 340 21.74 18.03 0.07
CA ASN A 340 23.17 18.31 0.27
C ASN A 340 23.71 17.80 1.63
N GLY A 341 23.16 16.69 2.14
CA GLY A 341 23.64 15.98 3.34
C GLY A 341 25.07 15.51 3.14
N GLY A 342 25.34 14.73 2.10
CA GLY A 342 26.69 14.35 1.73
C GLY A 342 26.71 13.46 0.51
N VAL A 343 27.52 12.41 0.58
CA VAL A 343 27.43 11.24 -0.30
C VAL A 343 27.25 10.04 0.59
N ASP A 344 26.05 9.49 0.59
CA ASP A 344 25.56 8.60 1.64
C ASP A 344 25.42 7.16 1.14
N GLU A 345 25.54 6.21 2.05
CA GLU A 345 25.56 4.78 1.71
C GLU A 345 24.54 4.00 2.54
N THR A 346 23.75 3.13 1.88
CA THR A 346 22.89 2.17 2.56
C THR A 346 23.40 0.74 2.39
N HIS A 347 23.56 0.04 3.50
CA HIS A 347 23.90 -1.37 3.59
C HIS A 347 22.66 -2.15 4.02
N ALA A 348 21.98 -2.77 3.04
CA ALA A 348 20.72 -3.46 3.28
C ALA A 348 20.89 -4.98 3.34
N SER A 349 20.30 -5.61 4.35
CA SER A 349 20.19 -7.07 4.46
C SER A 349 18.82 -7.62 4.03
N THR A 350 17.92 -6.74 3.59
CA THR A 350 16.55 -7.00 3.13
C THR A 350 16.29 -6.26 1.80
N ASN A 351 15.11 -6.46 1.21
CA ASN A 351 14.68 -5.69 0.04
C ASN A 351 14.65 -4.21 0.40
N TRP A 352 15.16 -3.34 -0.48
CA TRP A 352 15.37 -1.95 -0.11
C TRP A 352 15.08 -0.97 -1.24
N THR A 353 14.55 0.19 -0.86
CA THR A 353 14.42 1.35 -1.76
C THR A 353 15.17 2.51 -1.13
N LEU A 354 16.10 3.11 -1.87
CA LEU A 354 16.82 4.28 -1.39
C LEU A 354 15.85 5.44 -1.12
N ALA A 355 16.03 6.10 0.02
CA ALA A 355 15.38 7.38 0.28
C ALA A 355 15.89 8.45 -0.70
N GLU A 356 15.17 9.57 -0.81
CA GLU A 356 15.68 10.74 -1.54
C GLU A 356 17.03 11.20 -0.95
N ASN A 357 17.93 11.71 -1.79
CA ASN A 357 19.24 12.24 -1.38
C ASN A 357 20.25 11.19 -0.88
N VAL A 358 20.01 9.89 -1.07
CA VAL A 358 21.00 8.84 -0.80
C VAL A 358 21.56 8.30 -2.12
N GLU A 359 22.89 8.21 -2.26
CA GLU A 359 23.54 7.89 -3.53
C GLU A 359 23.92 6.42 -3.69
N ASN A 360 24.29 5.71 -2.61
CA ASN A 360 24.89 4.39 -2.73
C ASN A 360 24.10 3.31 -2.01
N LEU A 361 24.02 2.11 -2.61
CA LEU A 361 23.36 0.94 -2.03
C LEU A 361 24.23 -0.31 -2.15
N PHE A 362 24.34 -1.07 -1.08
CA PHE A 362 25.03 -2.35 -1.02
C PHE A 362 24.15 -3.42 -0.37
N LEU A 363 23.84 -4.50 -1.11
CA LEU A 363 23.17 -5.66 -0.55
C LEU A 363 24.15 -6.54 0.23
N ARG A 364 23.84 -6.81 1.50
CA ARG A 364 24.74 -7.46 2.49
C ARG A 364 24.31 -8.85 2.94
N SER A 365 23.14 -9.33 2.52
CA SER A 365 22.71 -10.70 2.82
C SER A 365 23.04 -11.68 1.68
N ALA A 366 22.84 -12.98 1.93
CA ALA A 366 22.98 -14.03 0.91
C ALA A 366 21.63 -14.39 0.24
N ALA A 367 20.58 -13.61 0.49
CA ALA A 367 19.24 -13.85 -0.06
C ALA A 367 19.09 -13.23 -1.45
N ASN A 368 18.12 -13.74 -2.22
CA ASN A 368 17.65 -13.07 -3.43
C ASN A 368 16.89 -11.81 -3.01
N LEU A 369 17.48 -10.65 -3.26
CA LEU A 369 16.92 -9.37 -2.84
C LEU A 369 16.63 -8.47 -4.03
N ALA A 370 15.65 -7.60 -3.86
CA ALA A 370 15.35 -6.51 -4.76
C ALA A 370 15.83 -5.18 -4.16
N ALA A 371 16.46 -4.35 -4.99
CA ALA A 371 16.88 -3.01 -4.63
C ALA A 371 16.41 -1.99 -5.67
N LYS A 372 15.97 -0.83 -5.20
CA LYS A 372 15.52 0.29 -6.02
C LYS A 372 16.26 1.57 -5.63
N GLY A 373 16.78 2.27 -6.63
CA GLY A 373 17.42 3.57 -6.51
C GLY A 373 16.41 4.71 -6.37
N ASN A 374 16.84 5.91 -6.71
CA ASN A 374 16.04 7.14 -6.69
C ASN A 374 16.30 7.97 -7.96
N GLY A 375 16.03 9.27 -7.94
CA GLY A 375 16.24 10.15 -9.11
C GLY A 375 17.67 10.70 -9.28
N LEU A 376 18.65 10.18 -8.53
CA LEU A 376 20.05 10.60 -8.55
C LEU A 376 20.90 9.61 -9.32
N ALA A 377 22.15 9.98 -9.61
CA ALA A 377 23.14 9.03 -10.10
C ALA A 377 23.57 8.07 -8.97
N ASN A 378 22.92 6.91 -8.89
CA ASN A 378 23.14 5.93 -7.85
C ASN A 378 24.29 4.96 -8.17
N THR A 379 25.02 4.50 -7.15
CA THR A 379 25.89 3.32 -7.26
C THR A 379 25.29 2.18 -6.43
N MET A 380 24.80 1.16 -7.12
CA MET A 380 24.09 0.03 -6.52
C MET A 380 24.86 -1.26 -6.76
N VAL A 381 25.09 -2.01 -5.68
CA VAL A 381 25.83 -3.26 -5.75
C VAL A 381 25.07 -4.40 -5.07
N GLY A 382 24.81 -5.45 -5.85
CA GLY A 382 24.19 -6.69 -5.42
C GLY A 382 25.04 -7.55 -4.50
N ASN A 383 24.59 -8.78 -4.29
CA ASN A 383 25.24 -9.82 -3.50
C ASN A 383 25.62 -11.01 -4.40
N GLY A 384 25.76 -12.21 -3.83
CA GLY A 384 26.14 -13.41 -4.61
C GLY A 384 24.96 -14.30 -5.01
N ALA A 385 23.74 -13.78 -4.90
CA ALA A 385 22.48 -14.47 -5.19
C ALA A 385 21.71 -13.70 -6.27
N ALA A 386 20.68 -14.30 -6.86
CA ALA A 386 19.87 -13.67 -7.90
C ALA A 386 19.15 -12.41 -7.37
N ASN A 387 19.55 -11.23 -7.81
CA ASN A 387 19.06 -9.94 -7.37
C ASN A 387 18.26 -9.24 -8.47
N THR A 388 17.35 -8.35 -8.06
CA THR A 388 16.73 -7.38 -8.97
C THR A 388 17.22 -5.99 -8.58
N LEU A 389 17.88 -5.28 -9.49
CA LEU A 389 18.36 -3.91 -9.25
C LEU A 389 17.71 -2.95 -10.23
N GLU A 390 17.02 -1.92 -9.72
CA GLU A 390 16.41 -0.83 -10.50
C GLU A 390 17.07 0.51 -10.13
N GLY A 391 17.73 1.20 -11.09
CA GLY A 391 18.32 2.52 -10.86
C GLY A 391 17.30 3.66 -10.82
N LEU A 392 16.28 3.59 -11.69
CA LEU A 392 15.20 4.54 -11.92
C LEU A 392 15.57 5.75 -12.77
N GLY A 393 16.23 6.76 -12.23
CA GLY A 393 16.54 7.95 -13.00
C GLY A 393 17.84 8.54 -12.52
N GLY A 394 18.70 8.99 -13.44
CA GLY A 394 20.04 9.39 -13.07
C GLY A 394 21.05 8.88 -14.07
N ALA A 395 22.32 8.80 -13.69
CA ALA A 395 23.32 8.09 -14.49
C ALA A 395 23.92 7.04 -13.57
N ASP A 396 23.28 5.87 -13.55
CA ASP A 396 23.45 4.87 -12.51
C ASP A 396 24.59 3.91 -12.82
N ARG A 397 25.19 3.35 -11.76
CA ARG A 397 26.10 2.21 -11.83
C ARG A 397 25.48 1.05 -11.07
N LEU A 398 25.10 0.01 -11.80
CA LEU A 398 24.53 -1.22 -11.23
C LEU A 398 25.50 -2.38 -11.43
N ASP A 399 25.81 -3.10 -10.36
CA ASP A 399 26.71 -4.26 -10.34
C ASP A 399 26.02 -5.43 -9.61
N GLY A 400 25.53 -6.43 -10.37
CA GLY A 400 24.87 -7.63 -9.83
C GLY A 400 25.81 -8.54 -9.05
N ARG A 401 27.11 -8.50 -9.37
CA ARG A 401 28.19 -9.39 -8.90
C ARG A 401 28.02 -10.84 -9.29
N GLY A 402 27.06 -11.56 -8.76
CA GLY A 402 26.86 -12.94 -9.16
C GLY A 402 25.56 -13.53 -8.68
N GLY A 403 25.12 -14.60 -9.33
CA GLY A 403 23.71 -14.94 -9.35
C GLY A 403 23.17 -14.66 -10.75
N SER A 404 21.94 -15.09 -11.03
CA SER A 404 21.24 -14.67 -12.24
C SER A 404 20.47 -13.41 -11.92
N ASP A 405 21.07 -12.27 -12.21
CA ASP A 405 20.58 -10.97 -11.79
C ASP A 405 19.69 -10.34 -12.86
N ARG A 406 18.81 -9.47 -12.42
CA ARG A 406 17.94 -8.67 -13.29
C ARG A 406 18.21 -7.19 -13.05
N LEU A 407 18.81 -6.51 -14.01
CA LEU A 407 19.26 -5.12 -13.91
C LEU A 407 18.42 -4.20 -14.80
N VAL A 408 17.89 -3.11 -14.24
CA VAL A 408 17.24 -2.02 -14.95
C VAL A 408 18.01 -0.74 -14.63
N GLY A 409 18.57 -0.09 -15.64
CA GLY A 409 19.15 1.25 -15.49
C GLY A 409 18.05 2.26 -15.16
N GLY A 410 17.18 2.50 -16.13
CA GLY A 410 16.07 3.43 -16.01
C GLY A 410 16.30 4.61 -16.95
N LEU A 411 15.88 5.81 -16.56
CA LEU A 411 16.15 7.03 -17.32
C LEU A 411 17.58 7.50 -17.12
N GLY A 412 18.32 7.64 -18.21
CA GLY A 412 19.55 8.40 -18.26
C GLY A 412 20.66 7.69 -19.00
N ALA A 413 21.85 7.65 -18.43
CA ALA A 413 23.00 7.03 -19.10
C ALA A 413 23.70 6.09 -18.13
N ASP A 414 23.24 4.85 -18.12
CA ASP A 414 23.55 3.92 -17.05
C ASP A 414 24.70 2.98 -17.45
N VAL A 415 25.38 2.44 -16.44
CA VAL A 415 26.41 1.43 -16.61
C VAL A 415 26.06 0.19 -15.80
N LEU A 416 25.76 -0.88 -16.51
CA LEU A 416 25.28 -2.14 -15.97
C LEU A 416 26.39 -3.21 -16.05
N THR A 417 26.57 -3.94 -14.97
CA THR A 417 27.50 -5.08 -14.86
C THR A 417 26.74 -6.24 -14.25
N GLY A 418 26.54 -7.32 -15.00
CA GLY A 418 25.81 -8.49 -14.51
C GLY A 418 26.63 -9.30 -13.51
N GLY A 419 27.90 -9.55 -13.87
CA GLY A 419 28.83 -10.35 -13.09
C GLY A 419 28.81 -11.81 -13.53
N THR A 420 28.70 -12.75 -12.59
CA THR A 420 28.66 -14.18 -12.90
C THR A 420 27.25 -14.74 -12.81
N GLY A 421 26.75 -15.34 -13.88
CA GLY A 421 25.45 -15.98 -13.90
C GLY A 421 24.84 -15.85 -15.26
N ASN A 422 23.53 -16.04 -15.33
CA ASN A 422 22.77 -15.76 -16.54
C ASN A 422 21.93 -14.52 -16.21
N ASP A 423 22.36 -13.36 -16.69
CA ASP A 423 21.82 -12.08 -16.28
C ASP A 423 20.83 -11.51 -17.30
N SER A 424 19.85 -10.76 -16.83
CA SER A 424 18.89 -10.04 -17.65
C SER A 424 19.10 -8.54 -17.48
N PHE A 425 19.37 -7.87 -18.60
CA PHE A 425 19.44 -6.42 -18.68
C PHE A 425 18.16 -5.91 -19.32
N VAL A 426 17.41 -5.06 -18.62
CA VAL A 426 16.16 -4.49 -19.14
C VAL A 426 16.35 -3.08 -19.63
N PHE A 427 15.88 -2.86 -20.84
CA PHE A 427 15.90 -1.59 -21.53
C PHE A 427 14.50 -1.25 -22.06
N ALA A 428 14.05 -0.01 -21.92
CA ALA A 428 12.77 0.41 -22.46
C ALA A 428 12.88 1.73 -23.24
N ALA A 429 11.84 2.08 -24.00
CA ALA A 429 11.75 3.35 -24.70
C ALA A 429 11.88 4.52 -23.70
N GLY A 430 12.79 5.47 -24.00
CA GLY A 430 13.05 6.62 -23.13
C GLY A 430 14.12 6.38 -22.06
N HIS A 431 14.65 5.16 -21.90
CA HIS A 431 15.74 4.87 -20.94
C HIS A 431 17.05 5.58 -21.31
N GLY A 432 17.25 5.97 -22.58
CA GLY A 432 18.43 6.73 -22.97
C GLY A 432 19.62 5.87 -23.39
N GLN A 433 20.82 6.18 -22.91
CA GLN A 433 22.07 5.65 -23.47
C GLN A 433 22.86 4.83 -22.47
N ASP A 434 22.63 3.51 -22.50
CA ASP A 434 23.18 2.61 -21.50
C ASP A 434 24.41 1.85 -22.01
N THR A 435 25.23 1.41 -21.08
CA THR A 435 26.41 0.58 -21.33
C THR A 435 26.37 -0.68 -20.48
N ILE A 436 26.37 -1.84 -21.13
CA ILE A 436 26.52 -3.13 -20.45
C ILE A 436 27.98 -3.57 -20.58
N THR A 437 28.64 -3.82 -19.45
CA THR A 437 30.11 -3.94 -19.42
C THR A 437 30.63 -5.36 -19.65
N ASP A 438 29.80 -6.37 -19.45
CA ASP A 438 30.23 -7.78 -19.36
C ASP A 438 29.24 -8.80 -19.93
N PHE A 439 28.34 -8.39 -20.84
CA PHE A 439 27.33 -9.24 -21.47
C PHE A 439 27.91 -10.59 -21.98
N ASP A 440 27.57 -11.68 -21.29
CA ASP A 440 28.13 -13.02 -21.48
C ASP A 440 27.22 -13.90 -22.36
N LEU A 441 27.60 -14.00 -23.64
CA LEU A 441 26.96 -14.89 -24.61
C LEU A 441 27.16 -16.39 -24.32
N SER A 442 28.09 -16.75 -23.44
CA SER A 442 28.31 -18.14 -23.01
C SER A 442 27.56 -18.52 -21.74
N GLY A 443 27.12 -17.51 -20.99
CA GLY A 443 26.25 -17.59 -19.82
C GLY A 443 24.77 -17.39 -20.15
N ASP A 444 24.37 -17.27 -21.42
CA ASP A 444 22.99 -16.97 -21.84
C ASP A 444 22.42 -15.67 -21.22
N ASP A 445 23.24 -14.62 -21.11
CA ASP A 445 22.75 -13.28 -20.77
C ASP A 445 21.72 -12.79 -21.81
N LEU A 446 20.71 -12.05 -21.33
CA LEU A 446 19.61 -11.55 -22.13
C LEU A 446 19.50 -10.03 -22.06
N LEU A 447 19.20 -9.42 -23.21
CA LEU A 447 18.68 -8.06 -23.27
C LEU A 447 17.15 -8.15 -23.41
N GLU A 448 16.43 -7.79 -22.35
CA GLU A 448 14.98 -7.69 -22.35
C GLU A 448 14.57 -6.27 -22.74
N ILE A 449 13.70 -6.13 -23.75
CA ILE A 449 13.32 -4.85 -24.34
C ILE A 449 11.82 -4.64 -24.31
N SER A 450 11.39 -3.52 -23.74
CA SER A 450 10.00 -3.06 -23.78
C SER A 450 9.87 -1.77 -24.62
N GLY A 451 8.70 -1.54 -25.22
CA GLY A 451 8.45 -0.33 -26.02
C GLY A 451 9.08 -0.33 -27.43
N TYR A 452 9.80 -1.39 -27.81
CA TYR A 452 10.29 -1.61 -29.18
C TYR A 452 9.97 -3.02 -29.64
N GLN A 453 9.76 -3.18 -30.94
CA GLN A 453 9.50 -4.47 -31.60
C GLN A 453 10.76 -5.06 -32.26
N ARG A 454 11.79 -4.23 -32.44
CA ARG A 454 13.12 -4.55 -32.96
C ARG A 454 14.05 -3.36 -32.75
N TYR A 455 15.36 -3.60 -32.80
CA TYR A 455 16.34 -2.51 -32.95
C TYR A 455 16.31 -1.98 -34.39
N SER A 456 16.69 -0.71 -34.58
CA SER A 456 16.81 -0.08 -35.89
C SER A 456 18.17 -0.36 -36.56
N GLU A 457 19.23 -0.46 -35.76
CA GLU A 457 20.59 -0.77 -36.24
C GLU A 457 21.36 -1.58 -35.17
N LEU A 458 22.10 -2.61 -35.61
CA LEU A 458 23.22 -3.17 -34.84
C LEU A 458 24.52 -2.66 -35.47
N ARG A 459 25.21 -1.77 -34.76
CA ARG A 459 26.42 -1.12 -35.26
C ARG A 459 27.65 -1.58 -34.51
N GLN A 460 28.60 -2.19 -35.23
CA GLN A 460 29.91 -2.51 -34.66
C GLN A 460 30.71 -1.22 -34.41
N VAL A 461 31.21 -1.03 -33.19
CA VAL A 461 32.05 0.11 -32.79
C VAL A 461 33.33 -0.41 -32.14
N GLY A 462 34.39 -0.57 -32.93
CA GLY A 462 35.63 -1.17 -32.42
C GLY A 462 35.41 -2.63 -32.00
N SER A 463 35.70 -2.97 -30.76
CA SER A 463 35.42 -4.29 -30.14
C SER A 463 34.01 -4.44 -29.59
N ASP A 464 33.22 -3.38 -29.60
CA ASP A 464 31.92 -3.29 -28.92
C ASP A 464 30.79 -3.26 -29.95
N THR A 465 29.56 -3.52 -29.51
CA THR A 465 28.37 -3.42 -30.36
C THR A 465 27.41 -2.40 -29.78
N LEU A 466 26.98 -1.46 -30.62
CA LEU A 466 25.93 -0.52 -30.28
C LEU A 466 24.60 -1.02 -30.85
N VAL A 467 23.64 -1.30 -29.97
CA VAL A 467 22.24 -1.58 -30.30
C VAL A 467 21.53 -0.23 -30.33
N VAL A 468 21.00 0.14 -31.50
CA VAL A 468 20.31 1.42 -31.69
C VAL A 468 18.82 1.14 -31.83
N PHE A 469 18.01 1.76 -30.97
CA PHE A 469 16.55 1.71 -31.07
C PHE A 469 16.03 3.02 -31.67
N SER A 470 16.52 4.16 -31.17
CA SER A 470 16.25 5.50 -31.67
C SER A 470 17.52 6.37 -31.62
N ASP A 471 17.41 7.67 -31.95
CA ASP A 471 18.52 8.62 -31.80
C ASP A 471 18.84 8.92 -30.32
N SER A 472 17.87 8.72 -29.41
CA SER A 472 18.03 8.91 -27.97
C SER A 472 18.28 7.61 -27.20
N ASP A 473 17.85 6.47 -27.75
CA ASP A 473 17.80 5.20 -27.03
C ASP A 473 18.76 4.18 -27.65
N THR A 474 19.83 3.89 -26.91
CA THR A 474 20.88 2.97 -27.36
C THR A 474 21.46 2.17 -26.21
N VAL A 475 21.89 0.93 -26.49
CA VAL A 475 22.66 0.10 -25.55
C VAL A 475 24.01 -0.24 -26.16
N LEU A 476 25.10 0.11 -25.48
CA LEU A 476 26.47 -0.27 -25.84
C LEU A 476 26.88 -1.55 -25.10
N LEU A 477 27.00 -2.65 -25.84
CA LEU A 477 27.52 -3.93 -25.35
C LEU A 477 29.04 -3.96 -25.47
N LYS A 478 29.74 -3.86 -24.35
CA LYS A 478 31.21 -3.84 -24.31
C LYS A 478 31.79 -5.22 -24.63
N SER A 479 32.84 -5.25 -25.44
CA SER A 479 33.55 -6.48 -25.82
C SER A 479 32.69 -7.55 -26.52
N VAL A 480 31.51 -7.19 -26.99
CA VAL A 480 30.61 -8.05 -27.78
C VAL A 480 30.68 -7.65 -29.24
N THR A 481 30.80 -8.63 -30.14
CA THR A 481 30.77 -8.38 -31.59
C THR A 481 29.36 -8.55 -32.14
N SER A 482 28.95 -7.73 -33.11
CA SER A 482 27.59 -7.82 -33.65
C SER A 482 27.33 -9.13 -34.38
N ALA A 483 28.39 -9.80 -34.84
CA ALA A 483 28.33 -11.11 -35.47
C ALA A 483 28.17 -12.27 -34.47
N SER A 484 28.43 -12.06 -33.18
CA SER A 484 28.20 -13.07 -32.14
C SER A 484 26.80 -13.00 -31.54
N LEU A 485 26.07 -11.91 -31.79
CA LEU A 485 24.69 -11.75 -31.36
C LEU A 485 23.72 -12.55 -32.25
N SER A 486 22.65 -13.03 -31.63
CA SER A 486 21.57 -13.80 -32.24
C SER A 486 20.21 -13.29 -31.76
N SER A 487 19.12 -13.77 -32.39
CA SER A 487 17.78 -13.38 -31.98
C SER A 487 17.38 -13.90 -30.60
N SER A 488 18.05 -14.91 -30.04
CA SER A 488 17.76 -15.40 -28.69
C SER A 488 18.31 -14.50 -27.59
N ASP A 489 19.26 -13.63 -27.91
CA ASP A 489 19.90 -12.73 -26.94
C ASP A 489 19.01 -11.49 -26.67
N PHE A 490 17.91 -11.34 -27.41
CA PHE A 490 16.94 -10.26 -27.30
C PHE A 490 15.55 -10.83 -26.99
N VAL A 491 14.97 -10.39 -25.89
CA VAL A 491 13.59 -10.70 -25.51
C VAL A 491 12.75 -9.44 -25.70
N TRP A 492 11.76 -9.48 -26.58
CA TRP A 492 10.88 -8.33 -26.86
C TRP A 492 9.59 -8.49 -26.07
N ASN A 493 9.41 -7.66 -25.04
CA ASN A 493 8.26 -7.66 -24.15
C ASN A 493 7.21 -6.66 -24.68
N ASP A 494 6.11 -7.20 -25.22
CA ASP A 494 5.01 -6.45 -25.87
C ASP A 494 4.09 -5.67 -24.90
N ALA A 495 4.47 -5.50 -23.63
CA ALA A 495 3.64 -4.83 -22.63
C ALA A 495 3.79 -3.29 -22.72
N LEU A 496 2.74 -2.63 -23.17
CA LEU A 496 2.62 -1.17 -23.26
C LEU A 496 2.24 -0.56 -21.89
N ASP A 497 3.10 -0.66 -20.88
CA ASP A 497 2.84 -0.03 -19.56
C ASP A 497 3.25 1.46 -19.51
N GLU A 498 4.02 1.96 -20.48
CA GLU A 498 4.30 3.39 -20.62
C GLU A 498 4.20 3.82 -22.10
N PRO A 499 3.46 4.90 -22.42
CA PRO A 499 3.34 5.40 -23.79
C PRO A 499 4.71 5.77 -24.37
N PRO A 500 5.08 5.27 -25.58
CA PRO A 500 6.33 5.65 -26.22
C PRO A 500 6.46 7.17 -26.42
N PRO A 501 7.67 7.75 -26.33
CA PRO A 501 7.89 9.16 -26.63
C PRO A 501 7.43 9.53 -28.05
N GLY A 502 6.63 10.60 -28.17
CA GLY A 502 6.03 11.04 -29.43
C GLY A 502 4.59 10.55 -29.65
N SER A 503 4.07 9.70 -28.76
CA SER A 503 2.65 9.38 -28.67
C SER A 503 1.80 10.62 -28.34
N ILE A 504 0.54 10.58 -28.74
CA ILE A 504 -0.50 11.51 -28.29
C ILE A 504 -1.13 10.90 -27.04
N VAL A 505 -0.92 11.52 -25.89
CA VAL A 505 -1.28 10.94 -24.59
C VAL A 505 -2.31 11.83 -23.89
N GLY A 506 -3.35 11.20 -23.36
CA GLY A 506 -4.37 11.79 -22.51
C GLY A 506 -3.95 11.94 -21.04
N ASP A 507 -4.94 12.24 -20.19
CA ASP A 507 -4.86 12.22 -18.73
C ASP A 507 -5.91 11.26 -18.15
N ASP A 508 -6.05 11.18 -16.83
CA ASP A 508 -7.03 10.28 -16.17
C ASP A 508 -8.50 10.74 -16.32
N GLY A 509 -8.80 11.70 -17.20
CA GLY A 509 -10.14 12.22 -17.44
C GLY A 509 -10.55 12.11 -18.91
N ASN A 510 -11.86 12.24 -19.18
CA ASN A 510 -12.41 12.09 -20.53
C ASN A 510 -11.78 13.06 -21.54
N ASN A 511 -11.13 12.52 -22.54
CA ASN A 511 -10.34 13.24 -23.53
C ASN A 511 -10.90 13.08 -24.95
N THR A 512 -10.46 13.99 -25.83
CA THR A 512 -10.67 13.86 -27.27
C THR A 512 -9.33 14.06 -27.96
N LEU A 513 -8.75 12.97 -28.40
CA LEU A 513 -7.39 12.88 -28.91
C LEU A 513 -7.43 12.68 -30.42
N THR A 514 -6.60 13.43 -31.15
CA THR A 514 -6.64 13.40 -32.61
C THR A 514 -5.24 13.43 -33.21
N GLY A 515 -4.94 12.41 -34.01
CA GLY A 515 -3.72 12.24 -34.79
C GLY A 515 -3.55 13.19 -35.97
N GLY A 516 -2.41 13.04 -36.63
CA GLY A 516 -1.99 13.75 -37.82
C GLY A 516 -2.58 13.14 -39.09
N SER A 517 -1.73 12.91 -40.08
CA SER A 517 -2.08 12.19 -41.31
C SER A 517 -1.04 11.11 -41.63
N GLY A 518 -0.24 10.75 -40.62
CA GLY A 518 0.82 9.74 -40.69
C GLY A 518 0.41 8.55 -39.83
N ALA A 519 1.34 7.64 -39.54
CA ALA A 519 1.08 6.62 -38.53
C ALA A 519 1.25 7.24 -37.14
N ASP A 520 0.16 7.30 -36.38
CA ASP A 520 0.09 7.90 -35.06
C ASP A 520 -0.11 6.82 -33.98
N VAL A 521 0.34 7.12 -32.76
CA VAL A 521 0.10 6.29 -31.58
C VAL A 521 -0.61 7.16 -30.55
N ILE A 522 -1.78 6.72 -30.11
CA ILE A 522 -2.69 7.48 -29.24
C ILE A 522 -3.04 6.66 -28.00
N TYR A 523 -2.85 7.25 -26.82
CA TYR A 523 -3.18 6.67 -25.51
C TYR A 523 -4.22 7.54 -24.79
N GLY A 524 -5.36 6.95 -24.43
CA GLY A 524 -6.41 7.60 -23.65
C GLY A 524 -6.04 7.73 -22.17
N MET A 525 -5.49 6.65 -21.59
CA MET A 525 -5.13 6.50 -20.17
C MET A 525 -6.35 6.16 -19.31
N GLY A 526 -7.02 7.15 -18.72
CA GLY A 526 -8.18 6.92 -17.86
C GLY A 526 -9.33 7.86 -18.22
N GLY A 527 -10.56 7.45 -17.93
CA GLY A 527 -11.76 8.18 -18.34
C GLY A 527 -12.32 7.64 -19.67
N SER A 528 -13.44 8.22 -20.10
CA SER A 528 -14.10 7.84 -21.36
C SER A 528 -13.63 8.74 -22.49
N ASP A 529 -12.83 8.18 -23.41
CA ASP A 529 -12.06 8.92 -24.38
C ASP A 529 -12.56 8.76 -25.81
N ILE A 530 -12.21 9.73 -26.66
CA ILE A 530 -12.46 9.66 -28.11
C ILE A 530 -11.11 9.73 -28.82
N LEU A 531 -10.71 8.65 -29.49
CA LEU A 531 -9.40 8.54 -30.15
C LEU A 531 -9.58 8.49 -31.68
N ASN A 532 -8.91 9.39 -32.39
CA ASN A 532 -9.00 9.48 -33.86
C ASN A 532 -7.63 9.74 -34.50
N GLY A 533 -6.97 8.71 -35.05
CA GLY A 533 -5.71 8.82 -35.79
C GLY A 533 -5.80 9.62 -37.09
N LYS A 534 -7.01 9.71 -37.66
CA LYS A 534 -7.28 10.14 -39.04
C LYS A 534 -6.61 9.20 -40.04
N ALA A 535 -6.16 9.73 -41.17
CA ALA A 535 -5.51 8.95 -42.20
C ALA A 535 -4.13 8.50 -41.69
N GLY A 536 -3.88 7.21 -41.67
CA GLY A 536 -2.65 6.69 -41.09
C GLY A 536 -2.68 5.18 -41.04
N ALA A 537 -1.72 4.54 -40.41
CA ALA A 537 -1.90 3.17 -39.94
C ALA A 537 -1.63 3.26 -38.44
N ASP A 538 -2.68 3.52 -37.70
CA ASP A 538 -2.60 4.12 -36.38
C ASP A 538 -2.80 3.09 -35.27
N MET A 539 -2.28 3.39 -34.08
CA MET A 539 -2.49 2.57 -32.90
C MET A 539 -3.26 3.38 -31.86
N HIS A 540 -4.42 2.87 -31.47
CA HIS A 540 -5.28 3.45 -30.45
C HIS A 540 -5.27 2.55 -29.22
N VAL A 541 -4.93 3.10 -28.06
CA VAL A 541 -4.94 2.43 -26.76
C VAL A 541 -5.91 3.21 -25.87
N GLY A 542 -7.06 2.63 -25.54
CA GLY A 542 -8.12 3.29 -24.77
C GLY A 542 -7.69 3.50 -23.33
N GLY A 543 -7.60 2.40 -22.58
CA GLY A 543 -7.14 2.43 -21.20
C GLY A 543 -8.27 2.03 -20.26
N ALA A 544 -8.61 2.86 -19.28
CA ALA A 544 -9.71 2.59 -18.36
C ALA A 544 -10.86 3.57 -18.60
N GLY A 545 -12.05 3.08 -18.90
CA GLY A 545 -13.28 3.84 -19.14
C GLY A 545 -13.99 3.35 -20.41
N ASP A 546 -15.16 3.93 -20.70
CA ASP A 546 -15.90 3.62 -21.93
C ASP A 546 -15.36 4.49 -23.09
N ASP A 547 -14.60 3.90 -24.01
CA ASP A 547 -13.84 4.58 -25.06
C ASP A 547 -14.43 4.46 -26.46
N VAL A 548 -14.11 5.43 -27.32
CA VAL A 548 -14.56 5.50 -28.71
C VAL A 548 -13.40 5.61 -29.69
N TYR A 549 -13.26 4.58 -30.52
CA TYR A 549 -12.23 4.45 -31.55
C TYR A 549 -12.72 4.87 -32.93
N HIS A 550 -12.09 5.85 -33.56
CA HIS A 550 -12.35 6.20 -34.97
C HIS A 550 -11.27 5.60 -35.86
N VAL A 551 -11.63 4.60 -36.67
CA VAL A 551 -10.71 3.85 -37.53
C VAL A 551 -11.07 4.02 -39.00
N ASP A 552 -10.11 4.46 -39.80
CA ASP A 552 -10.34 4.80 -41.22
C ASP A 552 -9.37 4.11 -42.19
N ASN A 553 -8.36 3.41 -41.67
CA ASN A 553 -7.43 2.60 -42.44
C ASN A 553 -7.43 1.14 -41.96
N THR A 554 -7.31 0.21 -42.90
CA THR A 554 -7.21 -1.23 -42.59
C THR A 554 -5.94 -1.61 -41.82
N GLY A 555 -4.96 -0.70 -41.74
CA GLY A 555 -3.75 -0.86 -40.95
C GLY A 555 -3.87 -0.34 -39.52
N ASP A 556 -4.99 0.29 -39.15
CA ASP A 556 -5.21 0.76 -37.79
C ASP A 556 -5.31 -0.42 -36.82
N LYS A 557 -5.05 -0.16 -35.54
CA LYS A 557 -5.16 -1.11 -34.44
C LYS A 557 -5.82 -0.46 -33.24
N THR A 558 -6.73 -1.17 -32.59
CA THR A 558 -7.30 -0.82 -31.29
C THR A 558 -6.80 -1.83 -30.25
N ILE A 559 -6.43 -1.35 -29.07
CA ILE A 559 -5.91 -2.16 -27.96
C ILE A 559 -6.69 -1.79 -26.71
N GLU A 560 -7.28 -2.79 -26.05
CA GLU A 560 -8.15 -2.59 -24.91
C GLU A 560 -7.91 -3.60 -23.78
N ALA A 561 -8.04 -3.14 -22.54
CA ALA A 561 -7.82 -3.94 -21.33
C ALA A 561 -9.08 -4.74 -20.94
N THR A 562 -8.91 -5.85 -20.23
CA THR A 562 -10.03 -6.76 -19.87
C THR A 562 -11.07 -6.16 -18.91
N ASP A 563 -10.74 -5.04 -18.25
CA ASP A 563 -11.63 -4.28 -17.35
C ASP A 563 -11.72 -2.79 -17.77
N GLY A 564 -11.55 -2.49 -19.06
CA GLY A 564 -11.53 -1.13 -19.63
C GLY A 564 -12.87 -0.43 -19.50
N GLY A 565 -13.94 -1.00 -20.05
CA GLY A 565 -15.26 -0.39 -20.00
C GLY A 565 -16.21 -1.09 -20.94
N VAL A 566 -17.16 -0.34 -21.50
CA VAL A 566 -17.95 -0.75 -22.66
C VAL A 566 -17.54 0.12 -23.84
N ASP A 567 -16.80 -0.48 -24.76
CA ASP A 567 -16.05 0.27 -25.76
C ASP A 567 -16.70 0.22 -27.14
N GLU A 568 -16.48 1.29 -27.92
CA GLU A 568 -17.11 1.46 -29.23
C GLU A 568 -16.09 1.73 -30.34
N THR A 569 -16.20 0.98 -31.45
CA THR A 569 -15.47 1.29 -32.68
C THR A 569 -16.37 1.92 -33.74
N HIS A 570 -16.01 3.12 -34.19
CA HIS A 570 -16.54 3.82 -35.35
C HIS A 570 -15.66 3.56 -36.58
N ALA A 571 -16.06 2.57 -37.38
CA ALA A 571 -15.30 2.15 -38.55
C ALA A 571 -15.76 2.83 -39.84
N TYR A 572 -14.80 3.38 -40.58
CA TYR A 572 -15.00 3.97 -41.92
C TYR A 572 -14.48 3.07 -43.05
N THR A 573 -13.89 1.93 -42.68
CA THR A 573 -13.34 0.88 -43.55
C THR A 573 -13.79 -0.51 -43.06
N ASN A 574 -13.39 -1.58 -43.76
CA ASN A 574 -13.64 -2.95 -43.29
C ASN A 574 -12.91 -3.16 -41.97
N TRP A 575 -13.61 -3.73 -40.98
CA TRP A 575 -13.07 -3.78 -39.63
C TRP A 575 -13.36 -5.09 -38.91
N THR A 576 -12.43 -5.46 -38.02
CA THR A 576 -12.57 -6.57 -37.07
C THR A 576 -12.31 -6.01 -35.69
N LEU A 577 -13.25 -6.20 -34.76
CA LEU A 577 -13.06 -5.76 -33.37
C LEU A 577 -11.83 -6.45 -32.77
N ALA A 578 -11.04 -5.68 -32.01
CA ALA A 578 -10.03 -6.25 -31.14
C ALA A 578 -10.70 -7.00 -29.98
N ASP A 579 -9.93 -7.80 -29.25
CA ASP A 579 -10.39 -8.39 -27.99
C ASP A 579 -10.81 -7.28 -27.02
N ASN A 580 -11.79 -7.57 -26.14
CA ASN A 580 -12.30 -6.63 -25.12
C ASN A 580 -13.08 -5.41 -25.64
N VAL A 581 -13.45 -5.36 -26.92
CA VAL A 581 -14.31 -4.27 -27.46
C VAL A 581 -15.71 -4.80 -27.78
N GLU A 582 -16.75 -4.14 -27.28
CA GLU A 582 -18.13 -4.65 -27.35
C GLU A 582 -18.90 -4.15 -28.58
N ASN A 583 -18.69 -2.90 -29.00
CA ASN A 583 -19.58 -2.26 -29.97
C ASN A 583 -18.87 -1.87 -31.27
N LEU A 584 -19.55 -2.06 -32.40
CA LEU A 584 -19.07 -1.64 -33.72
C LEU A 584 -20.15 -0.89 -34.49
N PHE A 585 -19.79 0.27 -35.05
CA PHE A 585 -20.66 1.06 -35.92
C PHE A 585 -19.96 1.36 -37.24
N LEU A 586 -20.57 0.93 -38.35
CA LEU A 586 -20.12 1.31 -39.69
C LEU A 586 -20.59 2.74 -40.00
N ARG A 587 -19.64 3.66 -40.17
CA ARG A 587 -19.89 5.11 -40.32
C ARG A 587 -19.67 5.65 -41.73
N SER A 588 -19.25 4.81 -42.68
CA SER A 588 -19.12 5.15 -44.10
C SER A 588 -20.41 4.89 -44.89
N ALA A 589 -20.49 5.42 -46.12
CA ALA A 589 -21.55 5.09 -47.09
C ALA A 589 -21.15 3.93 -48.04
N ALA A 590 -19.99 3.32 -47.83
CA ALA A 590 -19.48 2.21 -48.63
C ALA A 590 -20.05 0.86 -48.19
N ASN A 591 -20.00 -0.12 -49.09
CA ASN A 591 -20.23 -1.52 -48.77
C ASN A 591 -19.05 -2.03 -47.94
N LEU A 592 -19.26 -2.23 -46.63
CA LEU A 592 -18.20 -2.64 -45.71
C LEU A 592 -18.48 -3.99 -45.07
N ALA A 593 -17.41 -4.65 -44.66
CA ALA A 593 -17.46 -5.85 -43.84
C ALA A 593 -17.09 -5.50 -42.39
N ALA A 594 -17.85 -6.04 -41.44
CA ALA A 594 -17.62 -5.94 -40.01
C ALA A 594 -17.54 -7.32 -39.40
N LYS A 595 -16.59 -7.51 -38.49
CA LYS A 595 -16.39 -8.75 -37.76
C LYS A 595 -16.26 -8.47 -36.26
N GLY A 596 -17.02 -9.19 -35.44
CA GLY A 596 -16.98 -9.15 -33.99
C GLY A 596 -15.79 -9.92 -33.42
N ASN A 597 -15.88 -10.26 -32.15
CA ASN A 597 -14.88 -11.02 -31.39
C ASN A 597 -15.56 -12.16 -30.59
N GLY A 598 -15.01 -12.57 -29.45
CA GLY A 598 -15.58 -13.64 -28.62
C GLY A 598 -16.59 -13.17 -27.56
N LEU A 599 -16.96 -11.89 -27.55
CA LEU A 599 -17.86 -11.26 -26.58
C LEU A 599 -19.28 -11.14 -27.13
N ALA A 600 -20.23 -10.76 -26.28
CA ALA A 600 -21.56 -10.36 -26.74
C ALA A 600 -21.50 -8.97 -27.39
N ASN A 601 -21.33 -8.91 -28.70
CA ASN A 601 -21.13 -7.67 -29.44
C ASN A 601 -22.45 -7.01 -29.85
N THR A 602 -22.49 -5.68 -29.88
CA THR A 602 -23.53 -4.91 -30.59
C THR A 602 -22.93 -4.28 -31.84
N MET A 603 -23.37 -4.75 -33.02
CA MET A 603 -22.81 -4.33 -34.30
C MET A 603 -23.90 -3.72 -35.17
N VAL A 604 -23.62 -2.54 -35.71
CA VAL A 604 -24.58 -1.80 -36.52
C VAL A 604 -23.98 -1.35 -37.84
N GLY A 605 -24.62 -1.78 -38.92
CA GLY A 605 -24.32 -1.44 -40.30
C GLY A 605 -24.66 -0.01 -40.69
N ASN A 606 -24.58 0.24 -41.99
CA ASN A 606 -24.84 1.52 -42.64
C ASN A 606 -26.00 1.39 -43.64
N GLY A 607 -26.12 2.31 -44.60
CA GLY A 607 -27.20 2.29 -45.61
C GLY A 607 -26.84 1.56 -46.91
N ALA A 608 -25.75 0.80 -46.93
CA ALA A 608 -25.24 0.06 -48.08
C ALA A 608 -25.17 -1.43 -47.76
N ALA A 609 -25.05 -2.28 -48.77
CA ALA A 609 -24.95 -3.74 -48.60
C ALA A 609 -23.68 -4.12 -47.82
N ASN A 610 -23.84 -4.50 -46.55
CA ASN A 610 -22.79 -4.85 -45.61
C ASN A 610 -22.68 -6.36 -45.43
N THR A 611 -21.53 -6.81 -44.89
CA THR A 611 -21.38 -8.16 -44.36
C THR A 611 -21.00 -8.04 -42.90
N ILE A 612 -21.83 -8.55 -41.99
CA ILE A 612 -21.62 -8.44 -40.54
C ILE A 612 -21.56 -9.86 -39.96
N GLU A 613 -20.47 -10.18 -39.26
CA GLU A 613 -20.23 -11.47 -38.63
C GLU A 613 -19.92 -11.28 -37.15
N GLY A 614 -20.74 -11.79 -36.23
CA GLY A 614 -20.56 -11.65 -34.77
C GLY A 614 -19.44 -12.53 -34.20
N LEU A 615 -19.31 -13.74 -34.74
CA LEU A 615 -18.38 -14.81 -34.35
C LEU A 615 -18.79 -15.63 -33.15
N GLY A 616 -18.58 -15.16 -31.93
CA GLY A 616 -18.87 -15.95 -30.74
C GLY A 616 -19.34 -15.03 -29.63
N GLY A 617 -20.41 -15.40 -28.94
CA GLY A 617 -21.03 -14.48 -27.99
C GLY A 617 -22.54 -14.55 -28.09
N ALA A 618 -23.25 -13.62 -27.45
CA ALA A 618 -24.67 -13.43 -27.68
C ALA A 618 -24.83 -12.08 -28.37
N ASP A 619 -24.70 -12.09 -29.69
CA ASP A 619 -24.50 -10.88 -30.49
C ASP A 619 -25.82 -10.23 -30.89
N ARG A 620 -25.78 -8.92 -31.11
CA ARG A 620 -26.87 -8.15 -31.70
C ARG A 620 -26.38 -7.45 -32.96
N LEU A 621 -26.82 -7.94 -34.12
CA LEU A 621 -26.42 -7.43 -35.43
C LEU A 621 -27.59 -6.70 -36.11
N ASP A 622 -27.36 -5.46 -36.55
CA ASP A 622 -28.36 -4.62 -37.23
C ASP A 622 -27.78 -4.10 -38.55
N GLY A 623 -28.26 -4.62 -39.69
CA GLY A 623 -27.82 -4.24 -41.03
C GLY A 623 -28.24 -2.82 -41.43
N ARG A 624 -29.36 -2.33 -40.86
CA ARG A 624 -30.07 -1.09 -41.20
C ARG A 624 -30.64 -1.05 -42.60
N GLY A 625 -29.84 -0.87 -43.64
CA GLY A 625 -30.39 -0.75 -44.98
C GLY A 625 -29.37 -1.05 -46.07
N GLY A 626 -29.85 -1.55 -47.19
CA GLY A 626 -29.00 -2.23 -48.15
C GLY A 626 -29.40 -3.71 -48.21
N SER A 627 -28.75 -4.47 -49.07
CA SER A 627 -28.90 -5.93 -49.06
C SER A 627 -27.76 -6.51 -48.24
N ASP A 628 -28.01 -6.71 -46.97
CA ASP A 628 -27.00 -7.06 -45.98
C ASP A 628 -26.85 -8.57 -45.86
N ARG A 629 -25.67 -9.00 -45.43
CA ARG A 629 -25.40 -10.40 -45.11
C ARG A 629 -24.97 -10.53 -43.65
N LEU A 630 -25.81 -11.13 -42.82
CA LEU A 630 -25.63 -11.22 -41.37
C LEU A 630 -25.32 -12.65 -40.95
N VAL A 631 -24.26 -12.83 -40.15
CA VAL A 631 -23.87 -14.09 -39.52
C VAL A 631 -23.77 -13.84 -38.03
N GLY A 632 -24.64 -14.45 -37.22
CA GLY A 632 -24.52 -14.37 -35.76
C GLY A 632 -23.21 -15.01 -35.31
N GLY A 633 -23.13 -16.33 -35.45
CA GLY A 633 -21.93 -17.10 -35.13
C GLY A 633 -22.26 -18.15 -34.10
N LEU A 634 -21.36 -18.42 -33.17
CA LEU A 634 -21.63 -19.29 -32.03
C LEU A 634 -22.35 -18.50 -30.94
N GLY A 635 -23.55 -18.94 -30.57
CA GLY A 635 -24.22 -18.51 -29.35
C GLY A 635 -25.70 -18.30 -29.53
N THR A 636 -26.21 -17.15 -29.08
CA THR A 636 -27.64 -16.82 -29.14
C THR A 636 -27.77 -15.40 -29.61
N ASP A 637 -27.96 -15.26 -30.91
CA ASP A 637 -27.80 -13.98 -31.57
C ASP A 637 -29.13 -13.37 -31.97
N ILE A 638 -29.18 -12.03 -32.02
CA ILE A 638 -30.32 -11.26 -32.51
C ILE A 638 -29.89 -10.56 -33.81
N LEU A 639 -30.55 -10.93 -34.91
CA LEU A 639 -30.27 -10.42 -36.24
C LEU A 639 -31.42 -9.54 -36.72
N ILE A 640 -31.07 -8.38 -37.25
CA ILE A 640 -32.00 -7.38 -37.79
C ILE A 640 -31.50 -7.00 -39.18
N GLY A 641 -32.25 -7.37 -40.22
CA GLY A 641 -31.88 -7.07 -41.61
C GLY A 641 -32.03 -5.58 -41.92
N GLY A 642 -33.20 -5.03 -41.58
CA GLY A 642 -33.56 -3.66 -41.89
C GLY A 642 -34.27 -3.56 -43.25
N THR A 643 -33.87 -2.62 -44.10
CA THR A 643 -34.49 -2.44 -45.43
C THR A 643 -33.62 -3.00 -46.54
N GLY A 644 -34.16 -3.90 -47.34
CA GLY A 644 -33.51 -4.41 -48.54
C GLY A 644 -33.83 -5.87 -48.74
N ASN A 645 -32.94 -6.58 -49.42
CA ASN A 645 -33.05 -8.03 -49.59
C ASN A 645 -31.87 -8.63 -48.83
N ASP A 646 -32.13 -9.09 -47.61
CA ASP A 646 -31.09 -9.45 -46.66
C ASP A 646 -30.87 -10.97 -46.63
N SER A 647 -29.64 -11.37 -46.34
CA SER A 647 -29.25 -12.77 -46.20
C SER A 647 -28.80 -13.04 -44.77
N PHE A 648 -29.49 -13.96 -44.11
CA PHE A 648 -29.19 -14.41 -42.75
C PHE A 648 -28.56 -15.80 -42.82
N VAL A 649 -27.36 -15.92 -42.29
CA VAL A 649 -26.54 -17.12 -42.47
C VAL A 649 -26.42 -17.87 -41.17
N PHE A 650 -26.75 -19.14 -41.25
CA PHE A 650 -26.76 -20.04 -40.11
C PHE A 650 -26.01 -21.33 -40.46
N ALA A 651 -25.15 -21.81 -39.56
CA ALA A 651 -24.40 -23.05 -39.75
C ALA A 651 -24.59 -24.02 -38.59
N ALA A 652 -24.26 -25.29 -38.80
CA ALA A 652 -24.27 -26.29 -37.74
C ALA A 652 -23.36 -25.87 -36.56
N GLY A 653 -23.93 -25.82 -35.36
CA GLY A 653 -23.24 -25.40 -34.13
C GLY A 653 -23.39 -23.92 -33.79
N HIS A 654 -24.08 -23.12 -34.61
CA HIS A 654 -24.31 -21.70 -34.34
C HIS A 654 -25.23 -21.46 -33.14
N GLY A 655 -26.06 -22.42 -32.75
CA GLY A 655 -26.88 -22.29 -31.56
C GLY A 655 -28.29 -21.74 -31.85
N HIS A 656 -28.74 -20.79 -31.04
CA HIS A 656 -30.16 -20.40 -30.97
C HIS A 656 -30.37 -18.94 -31.34
N ASP A 657 -30.67 -18.67 -32.60
CA ASP A 657 -30.71 -17.29 -33.10
C ASP A 657 -32.14 -16.78 -33.31
N THR A 658 -32.28 -15.46 -33.34
CA THR A 658 -33.55 -14.77 -33.56
C THR A 658 -33.41 -13.71 -34.64
N ILE A 659 -34.22 -13.81 -35.69
CA ILE A 659 -34.39 -12.76 -36.70
C ILE A 659 -35.67 -12.00 -36.38
N THR A 660 -35.57 -10.66 -36.28
CA THR A 660 -36.69 -9.85 -35.78
C THR A 660 -37.59 -9.26 -36.84
N ASP A 661 -37.16 -9.20 -38.09
CA ASP A 661 -37.79 -8.43 -39.16
C ASP A 661 -37.74 -9.10 -40.54
N PHE A 662 -37.60 -10.42 -40.59
CA PHE A 662 -37.53 -11.21 -41.83
C PHE A 662 -38.67 -10.86 -42.82
N ASP A 663 -38.32 -10.29 -43.98
CA ASP A 663 -39.25 -9.80 -44.99
C ASP A 663 -39.45 -10.79 -46.15
N LEU A 664 -40.59 -11.47 -46.11
CA LEU A 664 -41.04 -12.38 -47.18
C LEU A 664 -41.44 -11.67 -48.48
N SER A 665 -41.62 -10.35 -48.46
CA SER A 665 -41.97 -9.53 -49.63
C SER A 665 -40.77 -8.84 -50.28
N GLY A 666 -39.68 -8.71 -49.52
CA GLY A 666 -38.38 -8.17 -49.91
C GLY A 666 -37.40 -9.22 -50.46
N ASP A 667 -37.78 -10.51 -50.50
CA ASP A 667 -36.91 -11.64 -50.87
C ASP A 667 -35.70 -11.82 -49.91
N ASP A 668 -35.91 -11.66 -48.60
CA ASP A 668 -34.92 -12.08 -47.61
C ASP A 668 -34.65 -13.60 -47.72
N LEU A 669 -33.41 -13.99 -47.44
CA LEU A 669 -32.93 -15.35 -47.64
C LEU A 669 -32.30 -15.92 -46.37
N LEU A 670 -32.63 -17.17 -46.05
CA LEU A 670 -31.93 -17.96 -45.04
C LEU A 670 -30.88 -18.85 -45.71
N GLU A 671 -29.60 -18.52 -45.53
CA GLU A 671 -28.46 -19.34 -45.99
C GLU A 671 -28.07 -20.35 -44.90
N ILE A 672 -28.39 -21.62 -45.11
CA ILE A 672 -28.17 -22.69 -44.13
C ILE A 672 -27.03 -23.58 -44.60
N SER A 673 -25.96 -23.69 -43.81
CA SER A 673 -24.82 -24.57 -44.10
C SER A 673 -24.67 -25.70 -43.08
N GLY A 674 -24.22 -26.87 -43.54
CA GLY A 674 -24.06 -28.04 -42.67
C GLY A 674 -25.34 -28.84 -42.39
N TYR A 675 -26.50 -28.37 -42.87
CA TYR A 675 -27.76 -29.12 -42.88
C TYR A 675 -28.27 -29.31 -44.31
N GLN A 676 -28.91 -30.44 -44.57
CA GLN A 676 -29.56 -30.71 -45.86
C GLN A 676 -31.02 -30.26 -45.89
N ASN A 677 -31.66 -30.12 -44.71
CA ASN A 677 -33.00 -29.59 -44.51
C ASN A 677 -33.22 -29.26 -43.02
N TYR A 678 -34.27 -28.52 -42.67
CA TYR A 678 -34.76 -28.44 -41.28
C TYR A 678 -35.45 -29.76 -40.86
N SER A 679 -35.44 -30.05 -39.57
CA SER A 679 -36.08 -31.23 -38.98
C SER A 679 -37.54 -30.98 -38.60
N GLU A 680 -37.84 -29.76 -38.15
CA GLU A 680 -39.19 -29.30 -37.82
C GLU A 680 -39.32 -27.82 -38.17
N LEU A 681 -40.49 -27.45 -38.68
CA LEU A 681 -40.89 -26.05 -38.87
C LEU A 681 -42.27 -25.88 -38.22
N ARG A 682 -42.37 -25.01 -37.21
CA ARG A 682 -43.62 -24.86 -36.44
C ARG A 682 -43.90 -23.43 -36.00
N GLN A 683 -45.18 -23.13 -35.82
CA GLN A 683 -45.63 -21.87 -35.25
C GLN A 683 -45.56 -21.90 -33.71
N VAL A 684 -45.00 -20.84 -33.11
CA VAL A 684 -45.00 -20.59 -31.66
C VAL A 684 -45.51 -19.16 -31.42
N GLY A 685 -46.75 -19.02 -30.94
CA GLY A 685 -47.36 -17.70 -30.81
C GLY A 685 -47.50 -16.99 -32.16
N SER A 686 -46.94 -15.79 -32.29
CA SER A 686 -46.86 -15.02 -33.55
C SER A 686 -45.65 -15.38 -34.43
N ASP A 687 -44.76 -16.22 -33.94
CA ASP A 687 -43.41 -16.39 -34.49
C ASP A 687 -43.26 -17.79 -35.08
N THR A 688 -42.35 -17.94 -36.05
CA THR A 688 -42.03 -19.25 -36.62
C THR A 688 -40.70 -19.75 -36.09
N LEU A 689 -40.68 -20.98 -35.60
CA LEU A 689 -39.47 -21.65 -35.14
C LEU A 689 -39.01 -22.67 -36.18
N VAL A 690 -37.79 -22.50 -36.67
CA VAL A 690 -37.07 -23.44 -37.55
C VAL A 690 -36.13 -24.27 -36.68
N VAL A 691 -36.28 -25.59 -36.70
CA VAL A 691 -35.49 -26.51 -35.86
C VAL A 691 -34.61 -27.37 -36.75
N PHE A 692 -33.29 -27.22 -36.62
CA PHE A 692 -32.31 -28.05 -37.33
C PHE A 692 -31.83 -29.21 -36.46
N SER A 693 -31.62 -28.96 -35.16
CA SER A 693 -31.26 -29.93 -34.14
C SER A 693 -31.79 -29.48 -32.77
N ASP A 694 -31.58 -30.28 -31.71
CA ASP A 694 -31.89 -29.87 -30.33
C ASP A 694 -31.00 -28.72 -29.82
N SER A 695 -29.86 -28.47 -30.48
CA SER A 695 -28.89 -27.41 -30.14
C SER A 695 -28.86 -26.28 -31.15
N ASP A 696 -29.60 -26.38 -32.27
CA ASP A 696 -29.53 -25.43 -33.38
C ASP A 696 -30.93 -25.06 -33.86
N MET A 697 -31.33 -23.82 -33.57
CA MET A 697 -32.68 -23.32 -33.77
C MET A 697 -32.66 -21.86 -34.25
N LEU A 698 -33.63 -21.51 -35.09
CA LEU A 698 -33.82 -20.13 -35.56
C LEU A 698 -35.27 -19.69 -35.32
N SER A 699 -35.45 -18.57 -34.62
CA SER A 699 -36.76 -17.93 -34.42
C SER A 699 -36.94 -16.78 -35.40
N LEU A 700 -38.04 -16.80 -36.15
CA LEU A 700 -38.45 -15.74 -37.07
C LEU A 700 -39.65 -15.01 -36.46
N ASN A 701 -39.40 -13.85 -35.85
CA ASN A 701 -40.42 -13.13 -35.09
C ASN A 701 -41.47 -12.51 -36.03
N GLY A 702 -42.74 -12.65 -35.67
CA GLY A 702 -43.87 -12.10 -36.43
C GLY A 702 -44.14 -12.77 -37.78
N VAL A 703 -43.38 -13.82 -38.14
CA VAL A 703 -43.56 -14.57 -39.39
C VAL A 703 -44.49 -15.76 -39.18
N LEU A 704 -45.47 -15.92 -40.07
CA LEU A 704 -46.36 -17.09 -40.04
C LEU A 704 -45.75 -18.27 -40.79
N VAL A 705 -45.85 -19.48 -40.22
CA VAL A 705 -45.29 -20.68 -40.85
C VAL A 705 -45.89 -20.96 -42.23
N ALA A 706 -47.15 -20.55 -42.43
CA ALA A 706 -47.88 -20.74 -43.69
C ALA A 706 -47.42 -19.79 -44.81
N SER A 707 -46.65 -18.74 -44.49
CA SER A 707 -46.11 -17.79 -45.47
C SER A 707 -44.68 -18.10 -45.89
N ILE A 708 -44.02 -19.07 -45.25
CA ILE A 708 -42.67 -19.52 -45.59
C ILE A 708 -42.73 -20.58 -46.69
N SER A 709 -41.78 -20.52 -47.62
CA SER A 709 -41.64 -21.41 -48.77
C SER A 709 -40.23 -21.99 -48.88
N ASN A 710 -40.05 -23.01 -49.74
CA ASN A 710 -38.72 -23.59 -49.95
C ASN A 710 -37.74 -22.65 -50.67
N SER A 711 -38.21 -21.58 -51.32
CA SER A 711 -37.30 -20.59 -51.95
C SER A 711 -36.68 -19.63 -50.95
N ASP A 712 -37.22 -19.56 -49.73
CA ASP A 712 -36.73 -18.68 -48.66
C ASP A 712 -35.51 -19.29 -47.96
N PHE A 713 -35.18 -20.55 -48.29
CA PHE A 713 -34.01 -21.26 -47.79
C PHE A 713 -33.05 -21.61 -48.92
N LEU A 714 -31.78 -21.35 -48.67
CA LEU A 714 -30.67 -21.86 -49.46
C LEU A 714 -29.85 -22.81 -48.58
N PHE A 715 -29.99 -24.12 -48.79
CA PHE A 715 -29.16 -25.12 -48.14
C PHE A 715 -27.87 -25.33 -48.94
N VAL A 716 -26.71 -25.07 -48.32
CA VAL A 716 -25.37 -25.05 -48.94
C VAL A 716 -24.47 -26.16 -48.40
#